data_AF-A0A950HBK4-F1
#
_entry.id   AF-A0A950HBK4-F1
#
_cell.length_a   1.000
_cell.length_b   1.000
_cell.length_c   1.000
_cell.angle_alpha   90.00
_cell.angle_beta   90.00
_cell.angle_gamma   90.00
#
_symmetry.space_group_name_H-M   'P 1'
#
loop_
_entity.id
_entity.type
_entity.pdbx_description
1 polymer ?
#
loop_
_entity_poly.entity_id
_entity_poly.type
_entity_poly.pdbx_seq_one_letter_code
_entity_poly.pdbx_strand_id
1 'polypeptide(L)'
;HGNYEHWLWPLYTRQNMQAGCQTCHASDMVLTKPDGLWDVIDAGKRLFRDRGCVGCHRYEGYDREPEQLQSINQQIKLFEQQKVDNLKDAADLMKQADAAQTNEEANRLNNGAVALKVANSKIDGRLQQLDFETHSLMQDMKKVGPNLKDVRLKLNRNWIPVWLKKPTDFRPTTKMPNFRLNDAQIRAISAYLWQSAFIDPLPRQKPGNADHGKQLFETRGCLACHSLGEGENMRGGTFAANLTRVGEKANYDYLVRWVHNARQRTRPYCPYEKKDIGPDDYGKKGLPYVFDLEHSRCPNDGHELQVQNMTVMPSLRLSEDDARDVASYLITLKEQQPSSYPDASFMEDTSLKAEGARWIRHFGCGGCHEIAGMEDEGRIGTELTQEGSKPIERLDFALFTEPAERGGEEPIKDPQDRARLPEGPAQRPWYEHKGFFEHKLAQPNVFDQGMIKSETEKLRMPNPHLAKDQIQALTTFLLGSQETSLPDSYRYKPEDARGDIQRGWWVVTKYNCMGCHQFVPGQETILMQQQFYKDNPEQLPPKLLTEGARVDPEWLRRFLSNPALSTSDTNRNGVRPYLQVRMPTFSFSDNELRVLVRFFQAMSQQPIPYIPERVPTLTAKETDMARSLFSSTAAPCLKCHATGEVQHDQHATAPNFLLAKERLKPDWVERWILDPQAISPGTSMPSGLFRKDKDQWVFAGPTPPSFLGYEGDHTKLLVNYIFQLTPQEQQRVANAMGRSRASNKSPSGTRKLRATQAGVSSVGSGSR
;
A
#
# COMPACT_ATOMS: atom_id res chain seq x y z
N HIS A 1 8.16 -37.47 -18.96
CA HIS A 1 7.13 -37.10 -19.95
C HIS A 1 7.44 -35.76 -20.63
N GLY A 2 7.97 -34.74 -19.94
CA GLY A 2 8.43 -33.49 -20.58
C GLY A 2 9.78 -33.63 -21.31
N ASN A 3 9.87 -33.00 -22.49
CA ASN A 3 10.96 -32.99 -23.49
C ASN A 3 11.00 -34.18 -24.47
N TYR A 4 9.88 -34.88 -24.70
CA TYR A 4 9.82 -35.86 -25.78
C TYR A 4 9.58 -35.14 -27.13
N GLU A 5 10.52 -35.26 -28.05
CA GLU A 5 10.59 -34.52 -29.32
C GLU A 5 9.35 -34.68 -30.24
N HIS A 6 8.57 -35.74 -30.05
CA HIS A 6 7.37 -36.02 -30.84
C HIS A 6 6.06 -35.52 -30.23
N TRP A 7 6.10 -34.85 -29.07
CA TRP A 7 4.89 -34.24 -28.51
C TRP A 7 4.65 -32.88 -29.13
N LEU A 8 3.50 -32.75 -29.80
CA LEU A 8 3.01 -31.46 -30.35
C LEU A 8 2.91 -30.37 -29.27
N TRP A 9 2.63 -30.76 -28.02
CA TRP A 9 2.51 -29.87 -26.86
C TRP A 9 3.31 -30.47 -25.69
N PRO A 10 4.63 -30.22 -25.59
CA PRO A 10 5.43 -30.75 -24.51
C PRO A 10 4.95 -30.23 -23.15
N LEU A 11 4.93 -31.10 -22.14
CA LEU A 11 4.63 -30.69 -20.77
C LEU A 11 5.74 -29.77 -20.26
N TYR A 12 5.35 -28.80 -19.43
CA TYR A 12 6.30 -28.01 -18.67
C TYR A 12 7.23 -28.91 -17.84
N THR A 13 8.48 -28.48 -17.72
CA THR A 13 9.44 -29.13 -16.83
C THR A 13 8.92 -29.13 -15.39
N ARG A 14 9.41 -30.05 -14.55
CA ARG A 14 9.00 -30.14 -13.14
C ARG A 14 9.16 -28.80 -12.39
N GLN A 15 10.18 -28.02 -12.73
CA GLN A 15 10.48 -26.74 -12.09
C GLN A 15 9.52 -25.61 -12.49
N ASN A 16 8.89 -25.72 -13.67
CA ASN A 16 7.96 -24.74 -14.23
C ASN A 16 6.53 -25.28 -14.34
N MET A 17 6.20 -26.42 -13.72
CA MET A 17 4.88 -27.06 -13.87
C MET A 17 3.70 -26.15 -13.46
N GLN A 18 3.94 -25.18 -12.57
CA GLN A 18 2.95 -24.20 -12.14
C GLN A 18 2.59 -23.17 -13.23
N ALA A 19 3.33 -23.11 -14.34
CA ALA A 19 3.01 -22.28 -15.50
C ALA A 19 1.59 -22.56 -16.03
N GLY A 20 1.15 -23.83 -16.01
CA GLY A 20 -0.20 -24.21 -16.45
C GLY A 20 -1.33 -23.60 -15.62
N CYS A 21 -1.07 -23.23 -14.36
CA CYS A 21 -2.07 -22.57 -13.52
C CYS A 21 -2.41 -21.18 -14.07
N GLN A 22 -1.45 -20.50 -14.69
CA GLN A 22 -1.62 -19.13 -15.18
C GLN A 22 -2.69 -19.05 -16.28
N THR A 23 -2.82 -20.08 -17.12
CA THR A 23 -3.78 -20.12 -18.22
C THR A 23 -5.25 -19.98 -17.75
N CYS A 24 -5.57 -20.50 -16.55
CA CYS A 24 -6.91 -20.39 -15.96
C CYS A 24 -7.00 -19.27 -14.90
N HIS A 25 -5.89 -18.99 -14.20
CA HIS A 25 -5.83 -18.08 -13.06
C HIS A 25 -5.05 -16.79 -13.34
N ALA A 26 -5.09 -16.30 -14.59
CA ALA A 26 -4.40 -15.06 -14.97
C ALA A 26 -4.93 -13.83 -14.20
N SER A 27 -6.19 -13.85 -13.77
CA SER A 27 -6.81 -12.78 -12.98
C SER A 27 -6.46 -12.83 -11.48
N ASP A 28 -5.88 -13.93 -10.98
CA ASP A 28 -5.45 -14.04 -9.58
C ASP A 28 -4.06 -13.45 -9.38
N MET A 29 -3.90 -12.58 -8.39
CA MET A 29 -2.56 -12.18 -7.92
C MET A 29 -1.95 -13.22 -6.97
N VAL A 30 -2.79 -13.92 -6.20
CA VAL A 30 -2.39 -14.93 -5.22
C VAL A 30 -3.29 -16.16 -5.38
N LEU A 31 -2.70 -17.33 -5.60
CA LEU A 31 -3.38 -18.61 -5.66
C LEU A 31 -3.50 -19.21 -4.26
N THR A 32 -4.52 -18.80 -3.51
CA THR A 32 -4.71 -19.24 -2.13
C THR A 32 -5.09 -20.73 -2.03
N LYS A 33 -4.15 -21.59 -1.64
CA LYS A 33 -4.42 -22.91 -1.02
C LYS A 33 -3.41 -23.22 0.09
N PRO A 34 -3.78 -24.05 1.09
CA PRO A 34 -3.01 -24.23 2.33
C PRO A 34 -1.68 -24.98 2.21
N ASP A 35 -1.34 -25.52 1.05
CA ASP A 35 -0.33 -26.56 0.85
C ASP A 35 0.97 -26.09 0.18
N GLY A 36 1.13 -24.78 -0.06
CA GLY A 36 2.36 -24.21 -0.67
C GLY A 36 2.60 -24.65 -2.12
N LEU A 37 1.62 -25.30 -2.75
CA LEU A 37 1.74 -25.89 -4.09
C LEU A 37 1.92 -24.85 -5.21
N TRP A 38 1.76 -23.56 -4.93
CA TRP A 38 1.70 -22.47 -5.92
C TRP A 38 2.73 -21.35 -5.70
N ASP A 39 3.72 -21.58 -4.82
CA ASP A 39 4.65 -20.53 -4.38
C ASP A 39 5.48 -19.92 -5.52
N VAL A 40 5.84 -20.71 -6.53
CA VAL A 40 6.70 -20.26 -7.65
C VAL A 40 5.93 -19.33 -8.58
N ILE A 41 4.70 -19.67 -8.94
CA ILE A 41 3.88 -18.82 -9.82
C ILE A 41 3.44 -17.54 -9.11
N ASP A 42 3.06 -17.61 -7.82
CA ASP A 42 2.72 -16.43 -7.02
C ASP A 42 3.96 -15.54 -6.81
N ALA A 43 5.14 -16.12 -6.62
CA ALA A 43 6.40 -15.39 -6.61
C ALA A 43 6.66 -14.71 -7.95
N GLY A 44 6.48 -15.39 -9.09
CA GLY A 44 6.66 -14.84 -10.43
C GLY A 44 5.75 -13.63 -10.68
N LYS A 45 4.46 -13.77 -10.35
CA LYS A 45 3.46 -12.69 -10.43
C LYS A 45 3.85 -11.47 -9.60
N ARG A 46 4.27 -11.67 -8.34
CA ARG A 46 4.70 -10.56 -7.48
C ARG A 46 5.99 -9.92 -7.98
N LEU A 47 6.98 -10.73 -8.35
CA LEU A 47 8.27 -10.26 -8.87
C LEU A 47 8.12 -9.39 -10.10
N PHE A 48 7.17 -9.68 -11.00
CA PHE A 48 6.92 -8.88 -12.19
C PHE A 48 6.59 -7.41 -11.84
N ARG A 49 5.80 -7.18 -10.79
CA ARG A 49 5.53 -5.83 -10.27
C ARG A 49 6.68 -5.31 -9.41
N ASP A 50 7.17 -6.13 -8.48
CA ASP A 50 8.11 -5.70 -7.45
C ASP A 50 9.48 -5.33 -8.02
N ARG A 51 9.89 -5.96 -9.14
CA ARG A 51 11.10 -5.62 -9.92
C ARG A 51 10.86 -4.56 -10.99
N GLY A 52 9.63 -4.03 -11.08
CA GLY A 52 9.32 -2.91 -11.95
C GLY A 52 9.17 -3.26 -13.43
N CYS A 53 8.99 -4.53 -13.79
CA CYS A 53 8.84 -4.96 -15.18
C CYS A 53 7.64 -4.25 -15.85
N VAL A 54 6.58 -4.00 -15.08
CA VAL A 54 5.37 -3.23 -15.48
C VAL A 54 5.66 -1.80 -15.96
N GLY A 55 6.82 -1.22 -15.60
CA GLY A 55 7.23 0.09 -16.07
C GLY A 55 7.78 0.09 -17.50
N CYS A 56 8.23 -1.07 -17.99
CA CYS A 56 8.70 -1.24 -19.37
C CYS A 56 7.75 -2.09 -20.21
N HIS A 57 7.13 -3.12 -19.63
CA HIS A 57 6.30 -4.09 -20.32
C HIS A 57 4.84 -3.94 -19.92
N ARG A 58 3.95 -3.98 -20.91
CA ARG A 58 2.52 -4.14 -20.65
C ARG A 58 2.24 -5.61 -20.32
N TYR A 59 1.33 -5.84 -19.37
CA TYR A 59 0.78 -7.15 -19.04
C TYR A 59 -0.65 -6.98 -18.54
N GLU A 60 -1.59 -7.74 -19.08
CA GLU A 60 -3.01 -7.66 -18.72
C GLU A 60 -3.23 -8.06 -17.26
N GLY A 61 -3.72 -7.11 -16.44
CA GLY A 61 -3.96 -7.34 -15.00
C GLY A 61 -3.17 -6.40 -14.12
N TYR A 62 -2.00 -5.96 -14.60
CA TYR A 62 -1.12 -5.04 -13.89
C TYR A 62 -1.33 -3.60 -14.36
N ASP A 63 -1.35 -2.67 -13.41
CA ASP A 63 -1.33 -1.21 -13.62
C ASP A 63 -2.17 -0.77 -14.82
N ARG A 64 -3.48 -1.07 -14.78
CA ARG A 64 -4.47 -0.78 -15.85
C ARG A 64 -5.00 0.66 -15.78
N GLU A 65 -4.77 1.32 -14.65
CA GLU A 65 -5.24 2.67 -14.35
C GLU A 65 -4.77 3.71 -15.40
N PRO A 66 -3.52 3.70 -15.90
CA PRO A 66 -3.07 4.64 -16.93
C PRO A 66 -3.86 4.52 -18.25
N GLU A 67 -4.10 3.29 -18.74
CA GLU A 67 -4.88 3.09 -19.97
C GLU A 67 -6.35 3.48 -19.78
N GLN A 68 -6.93 3.18 -18.62
CA GLN A 68 -8.30 3.60 -18.28
C GLN A 68 -8.41 5.12 -18.24
N LEU A 69 -7.45 5.80 -17.61
CA LEU A 69 -7.40 7.25 -17.56
C LEU A 69 -7.25 7.86 -18.96
N GLN A 70 -6.41 7.29 -19.82
CA GLN A 70 -6.28 7.74 -21.21
C GLN A 70 -7.61 7.59 -21.98
N SER A 71 -8.30 6.46 -21.82
CA SER A 71 -9.61 6.22 -22.46
C SER A 71 -10.67 7.20 -21.96
N ILE A 72 -10.72 7.48 -20.65
CA ILE A 72 -11.63 8.46 -20.06
C ILE A 72 -11.34 9.86 -20.59
N ASN A 73 -10.07 10.27 -20.64
CA ASN A 73 -9.68 11.57 -21.18
C ASN A 73 -10.07 11.74 -22.65
N GLN A 74 -10.01 10.68 -23.44
CA GLN A 74 -10.51 10.69 -24.83
C GLN A 74 -12.04 10.85 -24.87
N GLN A 75 -12.77 10.17 -24.00
CA GLN A 75 -14.23 10.32 -23.89
C GLN A 75 -14.62 11.73 -23.46
N ILE A 76 -13.94 12.33 -22.49
CA ILE A 76 -14.16 13.71 -22.04
C ILE A 76 -14.04 14.67 -23.22
N LYS A 77 -12.93 14.58 -23.98
CA LYS A 77 -12.71 15.44 -25.16
C LYS A 77 -13.81 15.30 -26.22
N LEU A 78 -14.27 14.08 -26.47
CA LEU A 78 -15.36 13.83 -27.42
C LEU A 78 -16.68 14.45 -26.94
N PHE A 79 -17.00 14.31 -25.66
CA PHE A 79 -18.22 14.89 -25.08
C PHE A 79 -18.19 16.42 -25.05
N GLU A 80 -17.05 17.03 -24.75
CA GLU A 80 -16.87 18.47 -24.81
C GLU A 80 -17.06 19.01 -26.22
N GLN A 81 -16.45 18.36 -27.22
CA GLN A 81 -16.63 18.74 -28.62
C GLN A 81 -18.11 18.62 -29.03
N GLN A 82 -18.76 17.50 -28.67
CA GLN A 82 -20.19 17.31 -28.96
C GLN A 82 -21.06 18.38 -28.30
N LYS A 83 -20.72 18.83 -27.08
CA LYS A 83 -21.45 19.89 -26.39
C LYS A 83 -21.35 21.22 -27.14
N VAL A 84 -20.15 21.56 -27.63
CA VAL A 84 -19.92 22.77 -28.44
C VAL A 84 -20.70 22.70 -29.75
N ASP A 85 -20.67 21.56 -30.44
CA ASP A 85 -21.39 21.35 -31.70
C ASP A 85 -22.91 21.47 -31.49
N ASN A 86 -23.44 20.81 -30.46
CA ASN A 86 -24.86 20.89 -30.09
C ASN A 86 -25.31 22.34 -29.77
N LEU A 87 -24.44 23.15 -29.14
CA LEU A 87 -24.77 24.55 -28.86
C LEU A 87 -24.85 25.38 -30.15
N LYS A 88 -23.92 25.15 -31.08
CA LYS A 88 -23.91 25.79 -32.39
C LYS A 88 -25.15 25.40 -33.20
N ASP A 89 -25.43 24.10 -33.32
CA ASP A 89 -26.58 23.59 -34.05
C ASP A 89 -27.90 24.05 -33.44
N ALA A 90 -28.00 24.11 -32.11
CA ALA A 90 -29.18 24.64 -31.43
C ALA A 90 -29.38 26.13 -31.75
N ALA A 91 -28.31 26.92 -31.79
CA ALA A 91 -28.39 28.33 -32.16
C ALA A 91 -28.81 28.51 -33.64
N ASP A 92 -28.29 27.67 -34.54
CA ASP A 92 -28.66 27.68 -35.96
C ASP A 92 -30.13 27.26 -36.18
N LEU A 93 -30.61 26.25 -35.45
CA LEU A 93 -32.02 25.83 -35.46
C LEU A 93 -32.94 26.93 -34.92
N MET A 94 -32.56 27.62 -33.85
CA MET A 94 -33.32 28.75 -33.31
C MET A 94 -33.40 29.89 -34.34
N LYS A 95 -32.28 30.21 -35.01
CA LYS A 95 -32.26 31.22 -36.07
C LYS A 95 -33.14 30.83 -37.27
N GLN A 96 -33.17 29.56 -37.64
CA GLN A 96 -34.07 29.06 -38.69
C GLN A 96 -35.54 29.11 -38.23
N ALA A 97 -35.83 28.82 -36.96
CA ALA A 97 -37.17 28.90 -36.39
C ALA A 97 -37.71 30.34 -36.43
N ASP A 98 -36.86 31.33 -36.13
CA ASP A 98 -37.21 32.76 -36.20
C ASP A 98 -37.52 33.21 -37.64
N ALA A 99 -36.98 32.54 -38.65
CA ALA A 99 -37.19 32.82 -40.07
C ALA A 99 -38.27 31.93 -40.74
N ALA A 100 -38.90 31.02 -39.99
CA ALA A 100 -39.84 30.05 -40.54
C ALA A 100 -41.16 30.72 -40.96
N GLN A 101 -41.73 30.28 -42.07
CA GLN A 101 -42.97 30.85 -42.62
C GLN A 101 -44.23 30.32 -41.95
N THR A 102 -44.13 29.22 -41.19
CA THR A 102 -45.26 28.59 -40.51
C THR A 102 -44.94 28.29 -39.05
N ASN A 103 -45.96 28.36 -38.20
CA ASN A 103 -45.83 28.01 -36.78
C ASN A 103 -45.44 26.54 -36.57
N GLU A 104 -45.92 25.64 -37.43
CA GLU A 104 -45.58 24.21 -37.37
C GLU A 104 -44.08 23.99 -37.60
N GLU A 105 -43.50 24.66 -38.59
CA GLU A 105 -42.07 24.57 -38.88
C GLU A 105 -41.22 25.23 -37.78
N ALA A 106 -41.61 26.41 -37.29
CA ALA A 106 -40.95 27.08 -36.16
C ALA A 106 -40.94 26.19 -34.91
N ASN A 107 -42.08 25.57 -34.57
CA ASN A 107 -42.19 24.67 -33.43
C ASN A 107 -41.31 23.43 -33.58
N ARG A 108 -41.25 22.84 -34.78
CA ARG A 108 -40.37 21.68 -35.06
C ARG A 108 -38.90 22.02 -34.85
N LEU A 109 -38.44 23.16 -35.37
CA LEU A 109 -37.05 23.62 -35.24
C LEU A 109 -36.70 23.97 -33.79
N ASN A 110 -37.60 24.67 -33.07
CA ASN A 110 -37.44 24.96 -31.65
C ASN A 110 -37.38 23.68 -30.80
N ASN A 111 -38.23 22.69 -31.10
CA ASN A 111 -38.16 21.38 -30.43
C ASN A 111 -36.81 20.69 -30.67
N GLY A 112 -36.24 20.79 -31.87
CA GLY A 112 -34.89 20.31 -32.18
C GLY A 112 -33.81 21.01 -31.34
N ALA A 113 -33.85 22.34 -31.25
CA ALA A 113 -32.92 23.11 -30.42
C ALA A 113 -33.04 22.77 -28.92
N VAL A 114 -34.27 22.58 -28.41
CA VAL A 114 -34.51 22.13 -27.04
C VAL A 114 -33.95 20.73 -26.82
N ALA A 115 -34.15 19.80 -27.75
CA ALA A 115 -33.61 18.45 -27.66
C ALA A 115 -32.08 18.44 -27.56
N LEU A 116 -31.38 19.28 -28.33
CA LEU A 116 -29.93 19.44 -28.26
C LEU A 116 -29.47 20.00 -26.89
N LYS A 117 -30.20 20.97 -26.32
CA LYS A 117 -29.91 21.48 -24.97
C LYS A 117 -30.11 20.42 -23.89
N VAL A 118 -31.14 19.58 -24.00
CA VAL A 118 -31.36 18.44 -23.11
C VAL A 118 -30.25 17.39 -23.28
N ALA A 119 -29.80 17.13 -24.51
CA ALA A 119 -28.66 16.26 -24.77
C ALA A 119 -27.39 16.78 -24.06
N ASN A 120 -27.14 18.09 -24.11
CA ASN A 120 -26.03 18.71 -23.36
C ASN A 120 -26.15 18.53 -21.85
N SER A 121 -27.36 18.61 -21.29
CA SER A 121 -27.57 18.35 -19.85
C SER A 121 -27.23 16.91 -19.45
N LYS A 122 -27.47 15.94 -20.35
CA LYS A 122 -27.06 14.53 -20.13
C LYS A 122 -25.55 14.37 -20.26
N ILE A 123 -24.93 15.06 -21.22
CA ILE A 123 -23.47 15.10 -21.39
C ILE A 123 -22.81 15.65 -20.11
N ASP A 124 -23.35 16.72 -19.51
CA ASP A 124 -22.82 17.29 -18.26
C ASP A 124 -22.81 16.28 -17.11
N GLY A 125 -23.89 15.50 -16.95
CA GLY A 125 -23.93 14.41 -15.96
C GLY A 125 -22.88 13.32 -16.24
N ARG A 126 -22.62 13.01 -17.52
CA ARG A 126 -21.60 12.03 -17.91
C ARG A 126 -20.19 12.56 -17.65
N LEU A 127 -19.92 13.84 -17.94
CA LEU A 127 -18.64 14.48 -17.64
C LEU A 127 -18.35 14.47 -16.13
N GLN A 128 -19.35 14.77 -15.30
CA GLN A 128 -19.21 14.70 -13.84
C GLN A 128 -18.88 13.28 -13.35
N GLN A 129 -19.49 12.25 -13.94
CA GLN A 129 -19.15 10.86 -13.64
C GLN A 129 -17.71 10.53 -14.03
N LEU A 130 -17.29 10.93 -15.24
CA LEU A 130 -15.93 10.68 -15.74
C LEU A 130 -14.87 11.41 -14.89
N ASP A 131 -15.17 12.60 -14.39
CA ASP A 131 -14.30 13.31 -13.45
C ASP A 131 -14.13 12.55 -12.12
N PHE A 132 -15.21 11.98 -11.56
CA PHE A 132 -15.13 11.17 -10.33
C PHE A 132 -14.30 9.89 -10.55
N GLU A 133 -14.49 9.23 -11.69
CA GLU A 133 -13.69 8.07 -12.08
C GLU A 133 -12.22 8.45 -12.26
N THR A 134 -11.94 9.60 -12.89
CA THR A 134 -10.59 10.16 -13.07
C THR A 134 -9.92 10.41 -11.72
N HIS A 135 -10.63 11.02 -10.77
CA HIS A 135 -10.13 11.26 -9.41
C HIS A 135 -9.71 9.94 -8.73
N SER A 136 -10.58 8.92 -8.77
CA SER A 136 -10.28 7.60 -8.18
C SER A 136 -9.09 6.92 -8.86
N LEU A 137 -9.02 6.93 -10.19
CA LEU A 137 -7.93 6.32 -10.94
C LEU A 137 -6.58 7.02 -10.69
N MET A 138 -6.57 8.34 -10.58
CA MET A 138 -5.35 9.08 -10.21
C MET A 138 -4.87 8.74 -8.82
N GLN A 139 -5.80 8.51 -7.87
CA GLN A 139 -5.45 8.04 -6.54
C GLN A 139 -4.99 6.59 -6.53
N ASP A 140 -5.51 5.73 -7.40
CA ASP A 140 -5.13 4.32 -7.50
C ASP A 140 -3.77 4.15 -8.18
N MET A 141 -3.46 4.96 -9.20
CA MET A 141 -2.21 4.90 -9.95
C MET A 141 -0.96 5.07 -9.06
N LYS A 142 0.01 4.16 -9.21
CA LYS A 142 1.31 4.19 -8.52
C LYS A 142 2.42 4.02 -9.56
N LYS A 143 3.48 4.82 -9.46
CA LYS A 143 4.66 4.67 -10.32
C LYS A 143 5.67 3.73 -9.64
N VAL A 144 6.32 2.90 -10.46
CA VAL A 144 7.40 2.01 -10.02
C VAL A 144 8.57 2.83 -9.45
N GLY A 145 8.97 3.86 -10.18
CA GLY A 145 10.04 4.77 -9.82
C GLY A 145 9.53 6.01 -9.07
N PRO A 146 10.37 6.65 -8.24
CA PRO A 146 10.02 7.91 -7.60
C PRO A 146 9.76 9.03 -8.63
N ASN A 147 8.98 10.03 -8.20
CA ASN A 147 8.84 11.30 -8.91
C ASN A 147 10.23 11.99 -9.03
N LEU A 148 10.65 12.27 -10.27
CA LEU A 148 11.92 12.89 -10.60
C LEU A 148 11.81 14.39 -10.89
N LYS A 149 10.60 14.98 -10.89
CA LYS A 149 10.41 16.43 -10.95
C LYS A 149 11.05 17.16 -9.77
N ASP A 150 11.18 16.47 -8.63
CA ASP A 150 11.77 16.98 -7.40
C ASP A 150 13.30 16.75 -7.29
N VAL A 151 13.96 16.21 -8.31
CA VAL A 151 15.37 15.75 -8.21
C VAL A 151 16.30 16.80 -7.63
N ARG A 152 16.18 18.06 -8.06
CA ARG A 152 17.03 19.17 -7.61
C ARG A 152 16.77 19.60 -6.17
N LEU A 153 15.56 19.35 -5.66
CA LEU A 153 15.19 19.60 -4.26
C LEU A 153 15.66 18.44 -3.35
N LYS A 154 15.64 17.23 -3.90
CA LYS A 154 15.78 15.98 -3.15
C LYS A 154 17.20 15.45 -3.09
N LEU A 155 17.95 15.54 -4.18
CA LEU A 155 19.19 14.80 -4.37
C LEU A 155 20.42 15.70 -4.41
N ASN A 156 21.53 15.18 -3.90
CA ASN A 156 22.84 15.73 -4.21
C ASN A 156 23.12 15.55 -5.72
N ARG A 157 23.46 16.65 -6.39
CA ARG A 157 23.83 16.71 -7.81
C ARG A 157 24.87 15.65 -8.19
N ASN A 158 25.94 15.55 -7.41
CA ASN A 158 27.09 14.70 -7.69
C ASN A 158 26.79 13.21 -7.56
N TRP A 159 25.70 12.84 -6.86
CA TRP A 159 25.29 11.44 -6.70
C TRP A 159 24.57 10.87 -7.93
N ILE A 160 23.86 11.70 -8.70
CA ILE A 160 23.00 11.24 -9.80
C ILE A 160 23.77 10.39 -10.84
N PRO A 161 24.97 10.81 -11.30
CA PRO A 161 25.76 9.99 -12.24
C PRO A 161 26.21 8.64 -11.64
N VAL A 162 26.55 8.62 -10.35
CA VAL A 162 26.96 7.40 -9.62
C VAL A 162 25.82 6.38 -9.61
N TRP A 163 24.60 6.85 -9.34
CA TRP A 163 23.41 6.00 -9.36
C TRP A 163 23.12 5.43 -10.74
N LEU A 164 23.17 6.25 -11.80
CA LEU A 164 22.89 5.81 -13.17
C LEU A 164 23.91 4.79 -13.70
N LYS A 165 25.15 4.82 -13.21
CA LYS A 165 26.23 3.93 -13.66
C LYS A 165 25.97 2.48 -13.27
N LYS A 166 25.68 2.22 -11.99
CA LYS A 166 25.36 0.88 -11.48
C LYS A 166 24.59 0.96 -10.16
N PRO A 167 23.23 1.06 -10.21
CA PRO A 167 22.39 1.24 -9.02
C PRO A 167 22.64 0.21 -7.90
N THR A 168 22.98 -1.03 -8.25
CA THR A 168 23.20 -2.13 -7.31
C THR A 168 24.42 -1.94 -6.41
N ASP A 169 25.42 -1.16 -6.84
CA ASP A 169 26.62 -0.89 -6.04
C ASP A 169 26.31 0.06 -4.88
N PHE A 170 25.30 0.92 -5.05
CA PHE A 170 24.78 1.77 -3.97
C PHE A 170 23.70 1.07 -3.16
N ARG A 171 22.85 0.28 -3.83
CA ARG A 171 21.74 -0.45 -3.19
C ARG A 171 21.54 -1.82 -3.86
N PRO A 172 22.03 -2.91 -3.28
CA PRO A 172 21.91 -4.25 -3.87
C PRO A 172 20.46 -4.70 -4.13
N THR A 173 19.51 -4.29 -3.27
CA THR A 173 18.08 -4.64 -3.37
C THR A 173 17.26 -3.65 -4.21
N THR A 174 17.91 -2.76 -4.97
CA THR A 174 17.20 -1.75 -5.77
C THR A 174 16.27 -2.36 -6.82
N LYS A 175 15.14 -1.66 -7.07
CA LYS A 175 14.22 -1.95 -8.17
C LYS A 175 14.68 -1.34 -9.49
N MET A 176 15.55 -0.32 -9.46
CA MET A 176 16.06 0.29 -10.69
C MET A 176 17.08 -0.63 -11.33
N PRO A 177 16.82 -1.14 -12.55
CA PRO A 177 17.73 -2.06 -13.22
C PRO A 177 18.95 -1.32 -13.78
N ASN A 178 19.98 -2.06 -14.17
CA ASN A 178 21.16 -1.50 -14.81
C ASN A 178 20.95 -1.37 -16.32
N PHE A 179 20.88 -0.13 -16.80
CA PHE A 179 20.69 0.20 -18.22
C PHE A 179 21.95 0.08 -19.08
N ARG A 180 23.12 -0.18 -18.46
CA ARG A 180 24.43 -0.29 -19.13
C ARG A 180 24.77 0.96 -19.94
N LEU A 181 24.46 2.12 -19.37
CA LEU A 181 24.71 3.43 -19.98
C LEU A 181 26.21 3.69 -20.09
N ASN A 182 26.63 4.30 -21.19
CA ASN A 182 27.99 4.84 -21.31
C ASN A 182 28.09 6.22 -20.63
N ASP A 183 29.32 6.72 -20.44
CA ASP A 183 29.55 7.97 -19.70
C ASP A 183 28.90 9.20 -20.37
N ALA A 184 28.84 9.26 -21.70
CA ALA A 184 28.19 10.35 -22.41
C ALA A 184 26.68 10.35 -22.17
N GLN A 185 26.04 9.17 -22.25
CA GLN A 185 24.63 8.98 -21.94
C GLN A 185 24.32 9.35 -20.48
N ILE A 186 25.15 8.90 -19.52
CA ILE A 186 24.99 9.25 -18.10
C ILE A 186 25.04 10.76 -17.91
N ARG A 187 26.01 11.45 -18.53
CA ARG A 187 26.14 12.90 -18.43
C ARG A 187 24.91 13.62 -18.99
N ALA A 188 24.48 13.22 -20.18
CA ALA A 188 23.33 13.83 -20.86
C ALA A 188 22.02 13.64 -20.09
N ILE A 189 21.73 12.41 -19.66
CA ILE A 189 20.53 12.08 -18.87
C ILE A 189 20.55 12.85 -17.54
N SER A 190 21.68 12.87 -16.84
CA SER A 190 21.81 13.59 -15.57
C SER A 190 21.54 15.09 -15.75
N ALA A 191 22.13 15.70 -16.78
CA ALA A 191 21.93 17.11 -17.10
C ALA A 191 20.45 17.44 -17.38
N TYR A 192 19.76 16.62 -18.18
CA TYR A 192 18.34 16.82 -18.43
C TYR A 192 17.49 16.72 -17.16
N LEU A 193 17.69 15.67 -16.35
CA LEU A 193 16.93 15.47 -15.11
C LEU A 193 17.10 16.64 -14.14
N TRP A 194 18.30 17.22 -14.07
CA TRP A 194 18.60 18.35 -13.21
C TRP A 194 18.03 19.68 -13.72
N GLN A 195 18.21 19.97 -15.01
CA GLN A 195 17.79 21.22 -15.63
C GLN A 195 16.27 21.33 -15.87
N SER A 196 15.56 20.20 -15.84
CA SER A 196 14.10 20.16 -16.01
C SER A 196 13.35 20.04 -14.67
N ALA A 197 14.05 19.79 -13.56
CA ALA A 197 13.45 19.67 -12.24
C ALA A 197 13.01 21.01 -11.65
N PHE A 198 12.13 20.94 -10.67
CA PHE A 198 11.67 22.09 -9.88
C PHE A 198 12.81 22.74 -9.11
N ILE A 199 12.69 24.07 -8.95
CA ILE A 199 13.63 24.93 -8.19
C ILE A 199 12.93 25.63 -7.03
N ASP A 200 11.71 25.21 -6.71
CA ASP A 200 10.89 25.78 -5.64
C ASP A 200 11.65 25.74 -4.29
N PRO A 201 11.51 26.80 -3.47
CA PRO A 201 12.24 26.88 -2.21
C PRO A 201 11.78 25.79 -1.25
N LEU A 202 12.74 25.19 -0.55
CA LEU A 202 12.48 24.17 0.46
C LEU A 202 12.71 24.76 1.86
N PRO A 203 11.71 24.72 2.77
CA PRO A 203 11.86 25.26 4.11
C PRO A 203 12.96 24.55 4.88
N ARG A 204 13.88 25.32 5.46
CA ARG A 204 14.97 24.80 6.30
C ARG A 204 14.43 24.16 7.57
N GLN A 205 14.97 23.01 7.93
CA GLN A 205 14.60 22.23 9.10
C GLN A 205 15.74 22.24 10.12
N LYS A 206 15.39 22.34 11.39
CA LYS A 206 16.33 22.07 12.49
C LYS A 206 16.64 20.56 12.57
N PRO A 207 17.83 20.15 13.01
CA PRO A 207 18.11 18.75 13.36
C PRO A 207 17.14 18.24 14.44
N GLY A 208 16.64 17.02 14.27
CA GLY A 208 15.95 16.26 15.32
C GLY A 208 16.89 15.37 16.14
N ASN A 209 16.34 14.66 17.13
CA ASN A 209 17.00 13.68 17.99
C ASN A 209 17.14 12.32 17.26
N ALA A 210 18.37 11.93 16.97
CA ALA A 210 18.65 10.68 16.25
C ALA A 210 18.32 9.40 17.06
N ASP A 211 18.49 9.40 18.38
CA ASP A 211 18.20 8.22 19.21
C ASP A 211 16.70 7.96 19.28
N HIS A 212 15.91 9.02 19.46
CA HIS A 212 14.45 8.92 19.37
C HIS A 212 14.02 8.55 17.95
N GLY A 213 14.66 9.11 16.92
CA GLY A 213 14.43 8.74 15.51
C GLY A 213 14.64 7.26 15.23
N LYS A 214 15.67 6.64 15.82
CA LYS A 214 15.92 5.20 15.74
C LYS A 214 14.77 4.41 16.37
N GLN A 215 14.37 4.78 17.59
CA GLN A 215 13.25 4.14 18.28
C GLN A 215 11.97 4.24 17.45
N LEU A 216 11.66 5.41 16.89
CA LEU A 216 10.50 5.60 16.01
C LEU A 216 10.59 4.70 14.78
N PHE A 217 11.75 4.63 14.13
CA PHE A 217 11.93 3.79 12.94
C PHE A 217 11.67 2.30 13.22
N GLU A 218 12.10 1.82 14.39
CA GLU A 218 11.95 0.43 14.81
C GLU A 218 10.54 0.08 15.28
N THR A 219 9.79 1.05 15.81
CA THR A 219 8.52 0.80 16.51
C THR A 219 7.28 1.25 15.74
N ARG A 220 7.39 2.23 14.83
CA ARG A 220 6.22 2.76 14.08
C ARG A 220 5.83 1.92 12.87
N GLY A 221 6.67 0.96 12.47
CA GLY A 221 6.42 0.02 11.36
C GLY A 221 7.23 0.28 10.09
N CYS A 222 8.21 1.18 10.09
CA CYS A 222 9.03 1.48 8.91
C CYS A 222 9.72 0.22 8.33
N LEU A 223 10.18 -0.66 9.22
CA LEU A 223 10.87 -1.91 8.87
C LEU A 223 9.99 -2.96 8.17
N ALA A 224 8.66 -2.81 8.16
CA ALA A 224 7.78 -3.71 7.41
C ALA A 224 7.99 -3.60 5.89
N CYS A 225 8.41 -2.41 5.44
CA CYS A 225 8.62 -2.10 4.03
C CYS A 225 10.10 -1.81 3.73
N HIS A 226 10.76 -1.07 4.61
CA HIS A 226 12.16 -0.66 4.44
C HIS A 226 13.12 -1.61 5.13
N SER A 227 14.32 -1.72 4.57
CA SER A 227 15.44 -2.42 5.18
C SER A 227 16.53 -1.45 5.63
N LEU A 228 17.32 -1.91 6.61
CA LEU A 228 18.55 -1.28 7.10
C LEU A 228 19.66 -2.33 7.17
N GLY A 229 20.91 -1.90 7.14
CA GLY A 229 22.08 -2.78 7.03
C GLY A 229 22.30 -3.29 5.61
N GLU A 230 23.44 -3.93 5.40
CA GLU A 230 23.86 -4.54 4.14
C GLU A 230 24.44 -5.94 4.40
N GLY A 231 24.47 -6.79 3.38
CA GLY A 231 24.95 -8.17 3.49
C GLY A 231 24.18 -8.97 4.55
N GLU A 232 24.90 -9.71 5.39
CA GLU A 232 24.32 -10.54 6.46
C GLU A 232 23.66 -9.72 7.58
N ASN A 233 23.97 -8.41 7.67
CA ASN A 233 23.39 -7.51 8.68
C ASN A 233 22.09 -6.83 8.19
N MET A 234 21.63 -7.14 6.97
CA MET A 234 20.41 -6.55 6.44
C MET A 234 19.18 -7.07 7.20
N ARG A 235 18.36 -6.14 7.71
CA ARG A 235 17.09 -6.43 8.40
C ARG A 235 15.96 -5.57 7.88
N GLY A 236 14.73 -6.05 8.03
CA GLY A 236 13.51 -5.38 7.55
C GLY A 236 13.10 -5.83 6.16
N GLY A 237 12.14 -5.12 5.56
CA GLY A 237 11.53 -5.47 4.29
C GLY A 237 12.34 -5.02 3.07
N THR A 238 12.15 -5.72 1.96
CA THR A 238 12.70 -5.37 0.63
C THR A 238 11.64 -4.81 -0.33
N PHE A 239 10.40 -4.66 0.14
CA PHE A 239 9.31 -4.07 -0.66
C PHE A 239 9.62 -2.61 -1.03
N ALA A 240 10.19 -1.84 -0.09
CA ALA A 240 10.66 -0.48 -0.30
C ALA A 240 12.19 -0.40 -0.21
N ALA A 241 12.71 0.80 -0.47
CA ALA A 241 14.14 1.08 -0.48
C ALA A 241 14.86 0.68 0.82
N ASN A 242 16.03 0.05 0.71
CA ASN A 242 17.01 0.03 1.79
C ASN A 242 17.49 1.47 2.07
N LEU A 243 17.45 1.88 3.35
CA LEU A 243 17.67 3.26 3.77
C LEU A 243 19.04 3.52 4.43
N THR A 244 19.89 2.51 4.58
CA THR A 244 21.22 2.63 5.25
C THR A 244 22.00 3.82 4.74
N ARG A 245 22.09 3.97 3.42
CA ARG A 245 22.92 5.01 2.78
C ARG A 245 22.12 6.24 2.32
N VAL A 246 20.87 6.40 2.77
CA VAL A 246 19.99 7.47 2.24
C VAL A 246 20.54 8.87 2.49
N GLY A 247 21.26 9.07 3.61
CA GLY A 247 21.89 10.33 3.97
C GLY A 247 23.08 10.73 3.11
N GLU A 248 23.63 9.83 2.29
CA GLU A 248 24.68 10.17 1.33
C GLU A 248 24.11 10.96 0.15
N LYS A 249 22.86 10.70 -0.23
CA LYS A 249 22.25 11.27 -1.44
C LYS A 249 21.17 12.31 -1.19
N ALA A 250 20.49 12.27 -0.04
CA ALA A 250 19.27 13.03 0.18
C ALA A 250 19.53 14.37 0.86
N ASN A 251 18.83 15.41 0.42
CA ASN A 251 18.72 16.67 1.16
C ASN A 251 17.92 16.43 2.46
N TYR A 252 18.46 16.88 3.60
CA TYR A 252 17.83 16.71 4.92
C TYR A 252 16.45 17.34 5.01
N ASP A 253 16.29 18.58 4.55
CA ASP A 253 15.02 19.31 4.58
C ASP A 253 13.95 18.57 3.76
N TYR A 254 14.35 17.97 2.63
CA TYR A 254 13.46 17.18 1.79
C TYR A 254 13.10 15.86 2.47
N LEU A 255 14.08 15.24 3.14
CA LEU A 255 13.87 14.00 3.87
C LEU A 255 12.86 14.18 5.00
N VAL A 256 12.93 15.27 5.77
CA VAL A 256 11.92 15.61 6.79
C VAL A 256 10.53 15.75 6.16
N ARG A 257 10.40 16.54 5.08
CA ARG A 257 9.13 16.70 4.34
C ARG A 257 8.57 15.35 3.87
N TRP A 258 9.42 14.52 3.29
CA TRP A 258 9.04 13.23 2.74
C TRP A 258 8.63 12.22 3.81
N VAL A 259 9.34 12.16 4.94
CA VAL A 259 9.01 11.29 6.08
C VAL A 259 7.70 11.72 6.74
N HIS A 260 7.46 13.03 6.84
CA HIS A 260 6.21 13.58 7.36
C HIS A 260 5.01 13.25 6.45
N ASN A 261 5.14 13.54 5.14
CA ASN A 261 4.09 13.29 4.17
C ASN A 261 4.63 13.01 2.75
N ALA A 262 4.86 11.74 2.43
CA ALA A 262 5.32 11.32 1.11
C ALA A 262 4.32 11.59 -0.03
N ARG A 263 3.03 11.78 0.28
CA ARG A 263 1.99 12.11 -0.72
C ARG A 263 2.06 13.56 -1.16
N GLN A 264 2.68 14.46 -0.38
CA GLN A 264 2.79 15.87 -0.71
C GLN A 264 3.63 16.07 -1.99
N ARG A 265 3.01 16.63 -3.03
CA ARG A 265 3.71 17.09 -4.23
C ARG A 265 4.31 18.48 -3.99
N THR A 266 5.31 18.85 -4.80
CA THR A 266 5.79 20.23 -4.86
C THR A 266 4.82 21.12 -5.65
N ARG A 267 4.23 20.57 -6.73
CA ARG A 267 3.18 21.23 -7.53
C ARG A 267 2.12 20.20 -7.96
N PRO A 268 0.84 20.59 -8.06
CA PRO A 268 -0.18 19.75 -8.67
C PRO A 268 0.04 19.65 -10.18
N TYR A 269 -0.34 18.53 -10.77
CA TYR A 269 -0.26 18.30 -12.22
C TYR A 269 -1.66 18.25 -12.83
N CYS A 270 -1.89 18.98 -13.92
CA CYS A 270 -3.11 18.89 -14.72
C CYS A 270 -2.91 17.86 -15.84
N PRO A 271 -3.60 16.70 -15.82
CA PRO A 271 -3.50 15.72 -16.89
C PRO A 271 -4.11 16.19 -18.21
N TYR A 272 -5.09 17.09 -18.16
CA TYR A 272 -5.77 17.62 -19.34
C TYR A 272 -4.85 18.56 -20.14
N GLU A 273 -4.28 19.58 -19.47
CA GLU A 273 -3.30 20.51 -20.06
C GLU A 273 -1.89 19.93 -20.19
N LYS A 274 -1.62 18.80 -19.53
CA LYS A 274 -0.30 18.15 -19.48
C LYS A 274 0.78 19.05 -18.91
N LYS A 275 0.45 19.68 -17.79
CA LYS A 275 1.28 20.75 -17.20
C LYS A 275 1.20 20.74 -15.68
N ASP A 276 2.34 20.98 -15.02
CA ASP A 276 2.35 21.31 -13.60
C ASP A 276 1.82 22.74 -13.38
N ILE A 277 0.81 22.86 -12.51
CA ILE A 277 0.11 24.12 -12.23
C ILE A 277 0.81 24.86 -11.10
N GLY A 278 1.14 26.14 -11.34
CA GLY A 278 1.85 26.99 -10.37
C GLY A 278 1.15 28.31 -10.09
N PRO A 279 1.76 29.18 -9.26
CA PRO A 279 1.22 30.50 -8.94
C PRO A 279 0.88 31.35 -10.17
N ASP A 280 1.68 31.24 -11.24
CA ASP A 280 1.47 31.98 -12.49
C ASP A 280 0.15 31.59 -13.18
N ASP A 281 -0.29 30.34 -13.06
CA ASP A 281 -1.55 29.86 -13.67
C ASP A 281 -2.76 30.44 -12.94
N TYR A 282 -2.72 30.45 -11.61
CA TYR A 282 -3.76 31.08 -10.79
C TYR A 282 -3.80 32.60 -10.99
N GLY A 283 -2.63 33.24 -11.05
CA GLY A 283 -2.49 34.68 -11.29
C GLY A 283 -3.12 35.13 -12.62
N LYS A 284 -2.97 34.35 -13.69
CA LYS A 284 -3.62 34.63 -14.99
C LYS A 284 -5.15 34.63 -14.93
N LYS A 285 -5.74 33.97 -13.94
CA LYS A 285 -7.20 33.91 -13.72
C LYS A 285 -7.67 34.86 -12.62
N GLY A 286 -6.78 35.66 -12.04
CA GLY A 286 -7.10 36.52 -10.90
C GLY A 286 -7.45 35.75 -9.63
N LEU A 287 -6.98 34.50 -9.50
CA LEU A 287 -7.24 33.63 -8.36
C LEU A 287 -6.03 33.59 -7.41
N PRO A 288 -6.24 33.44 -6.07
CA PRO A 288 -5.16 33.17 -5.15
C PRO A 288 -4.61 31.76 -5.39
N TYR A 289 -3.28 31.58 -5.27
CA TYR A 289 -2.69 30.26 -5.36
C TYR A 289 -3.11 29.40 -4.17
N VAL A 290 -3.86 28.33 -4.44
CA VAL A 290 -4.31 27.34 -3.45
C VAL A 290 -3.85 25.96 -3.91
N PHE A 291 -3.02 25.30 -3.10
CA PHE A 291 -2.60 23.92 -3.33
C PHE A 291 -2.72 23.12 -2.04
N ASP A 292 -3.77 22.32 -1.97
CA ASP A 292 -4.00 21.35 -0.91
C ASP A 292 -4.76 20.14 -1.48
N LEU A 293 -5.12 19.19 -0.60
CA LEU A 293 -5.80 17.96 -1.00
C LEU A 293 -7.31 18.14 -1.20
N GLU A 294 -7.89 19.26 -0.78
CA GLU A 294 -9.33 19.56 -0.83
C GLU A 294 -9.70 20.38 -2.08
N HIS A 295 -8.73 21.10 -2.66
CA HIS A 295 -8.89 21.91 -3.87
C HIS A 295 -8.22 21.25 -5.08
N SER A 296 -8.76 20.12 -5.54
CA SER A 296 -8.22 19.34 -6.67
C SER A 296 -8.73 19.78 -8.05
N ARG A 297 -9.23 21.02 -8.22
CA ARG A 297 -9.75 21.50 -9.51
C ARG A 297 -8.79 22.46 -10.18
N CYS A 298 -8.50 22.21 -11.45
CA CYS A 298 -7.59 23.03 -12.24
C CYS A 298 -8.18 24.43 -12.45
N PRO A 299 -7.45 25.51 -12.15
CA PRO A 299 -7.95 26.86 -12.37
C PRO A 299 -8.08 27.21 -13.86
N ASN A 300 -7.40 26.45 -14.73
CA ASN A 300 -7.38 26.73 -16.16
C ASN A 300 -8.58 26.13 -16.90
N ASP A 301 -8.94 24.89 -16.58
CA ASP A 301 -9.91 24.07 -17.31
C ASP A 301 -11.04 23.47 -16.44
N GLY A 302 -10.91 23.47 -15.11
CA GLY A 302 -11.90 22.92 -14.18
C GLY A 302 -11.88 21.40 -13.98
N HIS A 303 -10.96 20.67 -14.63
CA HIS A 303 -10.79 19.23 -14.44
C HIS A 303 -9.98 18.89 -13.18
N GLU A 304 -9.99 17.61 -12.82
CA GLU A 304 -9.28 17.09 -11.66
C GLU A 304 -7.75 17.17 -11.83
N LEU A 305 -7.11 17.77 -10.83
CA LEU A 305 -5.66 17.84 -10.68
C LEU A 305 -5.15 16.59 -9.96
N GLN A 306 -3.99 16.15 -10.41
CA GLN A 306 -3.17 15.24 -9.64
C GLN A 306 -2.44 16.01 -8.53
N VAL A 307 -3.03 16.01 -7.34
CA VAL A 307 -2.52 16.72 -6.15
C VAL A 307 -1.62 15.87 -5.25
N GLN A 308 -1.57 14.54 -5.47
CA GLN A 308 -0.76 13.60 -4.68
C GLN A 308 0.36 12.94 -5.49
N ASN A 309 1.48 12.63 -4.83
CA ASN A 309 2.51 11.77 -5.39
C ASN A 309 1.96 10.35 -5.60
N MET A 310 2.33 9.73 -6.73
CA MET A 310 2.02 8.34 -7.08
C MET A 310 2.90 7.33 -6.35
N THR A 311 3.07 7.52 -5.04
CA THR A 311 3.90 6.67 -4.18
C THR A 311 3.04 5.70 -3.38
N VAL A 312 3.56 4.49 -3.17
CA VAL A 312 2.99 3.52 -2.22
C VAL A 312 3.36 3.83 -0.78
N MET A 313 4.33 4.72 -0.54
CA MET A 313 4.75 5.09 0.81
C MET A 313 3.59 5.80 1.52
N PRO A 314 3.06 5.22 2.61
CA PRO A 314 1.93 5.81 3.32
C PRO A 314 2.39 6.93 4.25
N SER A 315 1.42 7.69 4.77
CA SER A 315 1.67 8.51 5.94
C SER A 315 1.62 7.65 7.21
N LEU A 316 2.70 7.66 7.98
CA LEU A 316 2.71 7.11 9.34
C LEU A 316 2.19 8.12 10.37
N ARG A 317 1.68 9.29 9.94
CA ARG A 317 1.11 10.36 10.78
C ARG A 317 2.07 10.83 11.88
N LEU A 318 3.35 10.90 11.55
CA LEU A 318 4.38 11.42 12.45
C LEU A 318 4.14 12.92 12.64
N SER A 319 4.41 13.43 13.83
CA SER A 319 4.52 14.89 14.01
C SER A 319 5.72 15.42 13.20
N GLU A 320 5.80 16.73 13.00
CA GLU A 320 6.97 17.31 12.35
C GLU A 320 8.27 17.03 13.13
N ASP A 321 8.23 17.04 14.46
CA ASP A 321 9.40 16.74 15.29
C ASP A 321 9.77 15.25 15.19
N ASP A 322 8.80 14.33 15.21
CA ASP A 322 9.05 12.90 14.98
C ASP A 322 9.66 12.65 13.59
N ALA A 323 9.21 13.40 12.57
CA ALA A 323 9.76 13.32 11.22
C ALA A 323 11.20 13.85 11.15
N ARG A 324 11.52 14.93 11.88
CA ARG A 324 12.90 15.44 12.04
C ARG A 324 13.79 14.43 12.75
N ASP A 325 13.30 13.79 13.80
CA ASP A 325 14.03 12.78 14.56
C ASP A 325 14.40 11.59 13.67
N VAL A 326 13.42 11.04 12.94
CA VAL A 326 13.65 9.94 11.99
C VAL A 326 14.62 10.37 10.87
N ALA A 327 14.45 11.58 10.31
CA ALA A 327 15.36 12.08 9.29
C ALA A 327 16.80 12.22 9.84
N SER A 328 16.96 12.78 11.04
CA SER A 328 18.25 12.89 11.73
C SER A 328 18.91 11.52 11.89
N TYR A 329 18.17 10.52 12.39
CA TYR A 329 18.65 9.15 12.49
C TYR A 329 19.14 8.61 11.14
N LEU A 330 18.34 8.74 10.08
CA LEU A 330 18.73 8.27 8.75
C LEU A 330 19.96 8.98 8.19
N ILE A 331 20.19 10.25 8.53
CA ILE A 331 21.41 10.97 8.17
C ILE A 331 22.64 10.43 8.93
N THR A 332 22.47 9.88 10.14
CA THR A 332 23.59 9.28 10.89
C THR A 332 24.09 7.99 10.27
N LEU A 333 23.27 7.29 9.49
CA LEU A 333 23.60 5.98 8.90
C LEU A 333 24.51 6.05 7.66
N LYS A 334 24.76 7.25 7.13
CA LYS A 334 25.62 7.42 5.95
C LYS A 334 27.03 6.91 6.21
N GLU A 335 27.62 6.22 5.23
CA GLU A 335 29.00 5.75 5.32
C GLU A 335 29.98 6.77 4.76
N GLN A 336 29.51 7.56 3.78
CA GLN A 336 30.30 8.58 3.11
C GLN A 336 29.63 9.94 3.19
N GLN A 337 30.42 11.00 3.14
CA GLN A 337 29.87 12.35 3.04
C GLN A 337 29.35 12.60 1.62
N PRO A 338 28.23 13.30 1.42
CA PRO A 338 27.73 13.63 0.08
C PRO A 338 28.74 14.40 -0.80
N SER A 339 29.72 15.07 -0.18
CA SER A 339 30.81 15.76 -0.86
C SER A 339 31.91 14.83 -1.40
N SER A 340 31.90 13.54 -1.07
CA SER A 340 32.87 12.56 -1.60
C SER A 340 32.59 12.18 -3.05
N TYR A 341 31.39 12.44 -3.56
CA TYR A 341 31.03 12.07 -4.92
C TYR A 341 31.75 12.93 -5.97
N PRO A 342 32.11 12.34 -7.12
CA PRO A 342 32.77 13.06 -8.22
C PRO A 342 32.00 14.31 -8.65
N ASP A 343 32.74 15.35 -9.05
CA ASP A 343 32.10 16.58 -9.50
C ASP A 343 31.19 16.33 -10.72
N ALA A 344 29.98 16.88 -10.64
CA ALA A 344 28.98 16.81 -11.71
C ALA A 344 28.56 18.21 -12.17
N SER A 345 29.49 19.17 -12.22
CA SER A 345 29.23 20.53 -12.71
C SER A 345 28.69 20.58 -14.14
N PHE A 346 29.01 19.59 -14.97
CA PHE A 346 28.48 19.44 -16.34
C PHE A 346 26.94 19.36 -16.39
N MET A 347 26.25 19.09 -15.26
CA MET A 347 24.79 19.00 -15.26
C MET A 347 24.09 20.33 -15.54
N GLU A 348 24.80 21.45 -15.42
CA GLU A 348 24.31 22.79 -15.80
C GLU A 348 24.57 23.11 -17.30
N ASP A 349 25.27 22.25 -18.03
CA ASP A 349 25.54 22.43 -19.46
C ASP A 349 24.25 22.23 -20.27
N THR A 350 23.73 23.31 -20.84
CA THR A 350 22.48 23.32 -21.61
C THR A 350 22.58 22.56 -22.93
N SER A 351 23.79 22.36 -23.47
CA SER A 351 24.00 21.58 -24.71
C SER A 351 23.63 20.11 -24.54
N LEU A 352 23.78 19.58 -23.31
CA LEU A 352 23.46 18.19 -22.97
C LEU A 352 21.96 17.94 -22.81
N LYS A 353 21.14 18.98 -22.61
CA LYS A 353 19.72 18.83 -22.27
C LYS A 353 18.94 18.10 -23.37
N ALA A 354 19.11 18.51 -24.62
CA ALA A 354 18.42 17.91 -25.75
C ALA A 354 18.83 16.44 -25.97
N GLU A 355 20.11 16.13 -25.77
CA GLU A 355 20.61 14.76 -25.83
C GLU A 355 20.07 13.89 -24.69
N GLY A 356 20.06 14.41 -23.47
CA GLY A 356 19.50 13.72 -22.32
C GLY A 356 18.02 13.36 -22.50
N ALA A 357 17.25 14.29 -23.08
CA ALA A 357 15.85 14.04 -23.44
C ALA A 357 15.71 12.88 -24.44
N ARG A 358 16.59 12.78 -25.45
CA ARG A 358 16.58 11.67 -26.41
C ARG A 358 16.86 10.34 -25.73
N TRP A 359 17.88 10.28 -24.86
CA TRP A 359 18.23 9.03 -24.18
C TRP A 359 17.19 8.59 -23.16
N ILE A 360 16.55 9.52 -22.44
CA ILE A 360 15.43 9.23 -21.52
C ILE A 360 14.27 8.56 -22.25
N ARG A 361 13.91 9.05 -23.44
CA ARG A 361 12.88 8.43 -24.29
C ARG A 361 13.34 7.08 -24.82
N HIS A 362 14.58 7.01 -25.30
CA HIS A 362 15.15 5.78 -25.85
C HIS A 362 15.10 4.60 -24.87
N PHE A 363 15.47 4.85 -23.60
CA PHE A 363 15.43 3.86 -22.53
C PHE A 363 14.09 3.78 -21.79
N GLY A 364 13.10 4.59 -22.18
CA GLY A 364 11.74 4.53 -21.63
C GLY A 364 11.64 4.88 -20.14
N CYS A 365 12.49 5.79 -19.65
CA CYS A 365 12.54 6.10 -18.21
C CYS A 365 11.19 6.65 -17.68
N GLY A 366 10.40 7.32 -18.52
CA GLY A 366 9.06 7.85 -18.19
C GLY A 366 8.00 6.77 -17.89
N GLY A 367 8.20 5.54 -18.38
CA GLY A 367 7.32 4.41 -18.04
C GLY A 367 7.37 4.10 -16.54
N CYS A 368 8.57 4.18 -15.94
CA CYS A 368 8.77 3.97 -14.50
C CYS A 368 8.65 5.23 -13.66
N HIS A 369 9.13 6.38 -14.16
CA HIS A 369 9.27 7.62 -13.39
C HIS A 369 8.33 8.72 -13.86
N GLU A 370 7.94 9.62 -12.95
CA GLU A 370 7.38 10.91 -13.34
C GLU A 370 8.54 11.89 -13.63
N ILE A 371 8.68 12.34 -14.87
CA ILE A 371 9.75 13.23 -15.33
C ILE A 371 9.11 14.43 -16.01
N ALA A 372 9.56 15.64 -15.67
CA ALA A 372 9.05 16.89 -16.24
C ALA A 372 9.21 16.90 -17.77
N GLY A 373 8.11 17.10 -18.49
CA GLY A 373 8.08 17.15 -19.97
C GLY A 373 8.12 15.78 -20.66
N MET A 374 7.82 14.71 -19.91
CA MET A 374 7.85 13.31 -20.34
C MET A 374 6.67 12.51 -19.74
N GLU A 375 5.61 13.17 -19.28
CA GLU A 375 4.49 12.57 -18.56
C GLU A 375 3.62 11.65 -19.43
N ASP A 376 3.62 11.89 -20.74
CA ASP A 376 2.92 11.05 -21.73
C ASP A 376 3.77 9.90 -22.28
N GLU A 377 5.05 9.81 -21.90
CA GLU A 377 5.94 8.78 -22.42
C GLU A 377 5.49 7.40 -21.90
N GLY A 378 5.21 6.50 -22.85
CA GLY A 378 4.69 5.17 -22.56
C GLY A 378 5.74 4.13 -22.22
N ARG A 379 5.26 2.90 -22.05
CA ARG A 379 6.08 1.69 -21.92
C ARG A 379 6.78 1.41 -23.27
N ILE A 380 8.06 1.01 -23.23
CA ILE A 380 8.87 0.76 -24.44
C ILE A 380 9.10 -0.72 -24.77
N GLY A 381 8.82 -1.60 -23.81
CA GLY A 381 9.04 -3.03 -23.90
C GLY A 381 7.91 -3.71 -24.66
N THR A 382 8.17 -4.94 -25.11
CA THR A 382 7.15 -5.78 -25.73
C THR A 382 5.99 -6.06 -24.75
N GLU A 383 4.80 -6.29 -25.28
CA GLU A 383 3.63 -6.70 -24.53
C GLU A 383 3.82 -8.18 -24.12
N LEU A 384 3.69 -8.51 -22.84
CA LEU A 384 4.07 -9.83 -22.31
C LEU A 384 2.88 -10.70 -21.89
N THR A 385 1.63 -10.27 -22.10
CA THR A 385 0.42 -11.02 -21.70
C THR A 385 0.38 -12.42 -22.33
N GLN A 386 0.89 -12.54 -23.56
CA GLN A 386 0.84 -13.78 -24.35
C GLN A 386 2.22 -14.24 -24.82
N GLU A 387 3.31 -13.76 -24.21
CA GLU A 387 4.68 -14.06 -24.69
C GLU A 387 5.00 -15.56 -24.68
N GLY A 388 4.38 -16.33 -23.79
CA GLY A 388 4.53 -17.80 -23.73
C GLY A 388 3.92 -18.53 -24.93
N SER A 389 3.02 -17.91 -25.69
CA SER A 389 2.42 -18.50 -26.91
C SER A 389 3.14 -18.11 -28.20
N LYS A 390 4.16 -17.26 -28.11
CA LYS A 390 4.88 -16.79 -29.29
C LYS A 390 5.60 -17.96 -29.97
N PRO A 391 5.41 -18.21 -31.27
CA PRO A 391 6.16 -19.26 -31.97
C PRO A 391 7.66 -19.12 -31.74
N ILE A 392 8.38 -20.23 -31.55
CA ILE A 392 9.80 -20.24 -31.19
C ILE A 392 10.65 -19.54 -32.26
N GLU A 393 10.24 -19.63 -33.53
CA GLU A 393 10.88 -19.00 -34.69
C GLU A 393 10.74 -17.46 -34.68
N ARG A 394 9.82 -16.93 -33.88
CA ARG A 394 9.67 -15.49 -33.62
C ARG A 394 10.44 -15.01 -32.40
N LEU A 395 11.08 -15.92 -31.65
CA LEU A 395 12.05 -15.59 -30.62
C LEU A 395 13.43 -15.53 -31.28
N ASP A 396 14.02 -14.33 -31.28
CA ASP A 396 15.30 -14.08 -31.96
C ASP A 396 16.47 -14.50 -31.06
N PHE A 397 17.01 -15.70 -31.29
CA PHE A 397 18.24 -16.19 -30.67
C PHE A 397 19.51 -15.59 -31.31
N ALA A 398 19.37 -14.77 -32.34
CA ALA A 398 20.45 -14.17 -33.11
C ALA A 398 21.49 -15.23 -33.54
N LEU A 399 22.77 -14.99 -33.24
CA LEU A 399 23.89 -15.90 -33.57
C LEU A 399 23.86 -17.23 -32.79
N PHE A 400 22.95 -17.39 -31.82
CA PHE A 400 22.90 -18.54 -30.93
C PHE A 400 21.83 -19.57 -31.29
N THR A 401 21.18 -19.46 -32.45
CA THR A 401 20.18 -20.44 -32.91
C THR A 401 20.76 -21.86 -32.99
N GLU A 402 21.81 -22.09 -33.80
CA GLU A 402 22.43 -23.43 -33.89
C GLU A 402 23.05 -23.91 -32.56
N PRO A 403 23.79 -23.07 -31.79
CA PRO A 403 24.23 -23.45 -30.45
C PRO A 403 23.09 -23.86 -29.51
N ALA A 404 21.94 -23.17 -29.56
CA ALA A 404 20.78 -23.49 -28.75
C ALA A 404 20.14 -24.83 -29.14
N GLU A 405 20.10 -25.14 -30.43
CA GLU A 405 19.58 -26.42 -30.95
C GLU A 405 20.49 -27.60 -30.60
N ARG A 406 21.82 -27.42 -30.70
CA ARG A 406 22.80 -28.48 -30.40
C ARG A 406 22.98 -28.69 -28.90
N GLY A 407 22.91 -27.63 -28.11
CA GLY A 407 23.25 -27.64 -26.69
C GLY A 407 24.76 -27.74 -26.43
N GLY A 408 25.14 -27.64 -25.14
CA GLY A 408 26.53 -27.80 -24.68
C GLY A 408 27.41 -26.56 -24.84
N GLU A 409 26.92 -25.50 -25.48
CA GLU A 409 27.57 -24.19 -25.51
C GLU A 409 26.71 -23.13 -24.80
N GLU A 410 27.27 -22.54 -23.75
CA GLU A 410 26.66 -21.47 -22.97
C GLU A 410 27.03 -20.08 -23.55
N PRO A 411 26.06 -19.28 -24.03
CA PRO A 411 26.33 -17.94 -24.54
C PRO A 411 26.70 -16.93 -23.45
N ILE A 412 26.25 -17.11 -22.21
CA ILE A 412 26.56 -16.19 -21.10
C ILE A 412 27.99 -16.42 -20.60
N LYS A 413 28.90 -15.55 -21.05
CA LYS A 413 30.32 -15.63 -20.67
C LYS A 413 30.62 -14.99 -19.32
N ASP A 414 29.86 -13.97 -18.92
CA ASP A 414 30.01 -13.32 -17.62
C ASP A 414 29.72 -14.32 -16.47
N PRO A 415 30.66 -14.53 -15.53
CA PRO A 415 30.47 -15.51 -14.46
C PRO A 415 29.31 -15.19 -13.51
N GLN A 416 29.03 -13.91 -13.25
CA GLN A 416 27.97 -13.50 -12.33
C GLN A 416 26.60 -13.71 -12.97
N ASP A 417 26.44 -13.36 -14.23
CA ASP A 417 25.20 -13.59 -14.99
C ASP A 417 24.97 -15.10 -15.20
N ARG A 418 26.02 -15.86 -15.53
CA ARG A 418 25.93 -17.31 -15.72
C ARG A 418 25.54 -18.06 -14.45
N ALA A 419 26.03 -17.61 -13.29
CA ALA A 419 25.69 -18.20 -11.99
C ALA A 419 24.20 -18.04 -11.61
N ARG A 420 23.48 -17.12 -12.28
CA ARG A 420 22.06 -16.86 -12.03
C ARG A 420 21.13 -17.78 -12.85
N LEU A 421 21.65 -18.56 -13.79
CA LEU A 421 20.85 -19.53 -14.53
C LEU A 421 20.28 -20.64 -13.59
N PRO A 422 18.97 -20.95 -13.64
CA PRO A 422 18.33 -21.97 -12.80
C PRO A 422 18.94 -23.37 -12.86
N GLU A 423 19.46 -23.78 -14.02
CA GLU A 423 20.09 -25.10 -14.19
C GLU A 423 21.61 -25.02 -14.35
N GLY A 424 22.17 -23.82 -14.16
CA GLY A 424 23.56 -23.54 -14.49
C GLY A 424 23.76 -23.41 -16.01
N PRO A 425 25.02 -23.52 -16.48
CA PRO A 425 25.35 -23.39 -17.89
C PRO A 425 24.62 -24.44 -18.75
N ALA A 426 24.22 -24.07 -19.96
CA ALA A 426 23.54 -24.96 -20.90
C ALA A 426 24.36 -26.21 -21.24
N GLN A 427 23.96 -27.37 -20.71
CA GLN A 427 24.55 -28.69 -21.03
C GLN A 427 23.77 -29.47 -22.08
N ARG A 428 22.56 -29.03 -22.39
CA ARG A 428 21.59 -29.68 -23.30
C ARG A 428 21.02 -28.63 -24.26
N PRO A 429 20.34 -29.05 -25.35
CA PRO A 429 19.59 -28.12 -26.18
C PRO A 429 18.67 -27.23 -25.35
N TRP A 430 18.64 -25.94 -25.68
CA TRP A 430 17.86 -24.91 -25.00
C TRP A 430 17.10 -24.02 -25.99
N TYR A 431 16.95 -24.45 -27.24
CA TYR A 431 16.09 -23.83 -28.25
C TYR A 431 14.60 -24.06 -27.93
N GLU A 432 14.14 -23.41 -26.87
CA GLU A 432 12.77 -23.45 -26.37
C GLU A 432 12.45 -22.16 -25.58
N HIS A 433 11.18 -21.89 -25.28
CA HIS A 433 10.78 -20.69 -24.52
C HIS A 433 11.49 -20.57 -23.17
N LYS A 434 11.63 -21.68 -22.44
CA LYS A 434 12.31 -21.70 -21.14
C LYS A 434 13.76 -21.22 -21.30
N GLY A 435 14.48 -21.81 -22.25
CA GLY A 435 15.86 -21.43 -22.56
C GLY A 435 15.95 -19.96 -22.96
N PHE A 436 15.09 -19.49 -23.87
CA PHE A 436 15.07 -18.07 -24.25
C PHE A 436 14.86 -17.14 -23.05
N PHE A 437 13.83 -17.39 -22.24
CA PHE A 437 13.50 -16.53 -21.09
C PHE A 437 14.59 -16.55 -20.03
N GLU A 438 15.13 -17.71 -19.67
CA GLU A 438 16.19 -17.81 -18.65
C GLU A 438 17.46 -17.08 -19.08
N HIS A 439 17.91 -17.23 -20.33
CA HIS A 439 19.09 -16.52 -20.82
C HIS A 439 18.83 -15.02 -20.95
N LYS A 440 17.62 -14.61 -21.38
CA LYS A 440 17.25 -13.20 -21.46
C LYS A 440 17.15 -12.53 -20.08
N LEU A 441 16.61 -13.21 -19.07
CA LEU A 441 16.49 -12.69 -17.71
C LEU A 441 17.83 -12.71 -16.96
N ALA A 442 18.68 -13.70 -17.25
CA ALA A 442 20.05 -13.74 -16.75
C ALA A 442 20.89 -12.64 -17.40
N GLN A 443 20.98 -12.56 -18.72
CA GLN A 443 21.73 -11.51 -19.42
C GLN A 443 20.90 -10.89 -20.55
N PRO A 444 20.21 -9.75 -20.32
CA PRO A 444 19.26 -9.20 -21.31
C PRO A 444 19.83 -8.82 -22.68
N ASN A 445 21.13 -8.57 -22.77
CA ASN A 445 21.85 -8.30 -24.02
C ASN A 445 22.61 -9.52 -24.56
N VAL A 446 22.34 -10.74 -24.08
CA VAL A 446 23.02 -11.96 -24.55
C VAL A 446 22.97 -12.11 -26.07
N PHE A 447 21.81 -11.85 -26.68
CA PHE A 447 21.61 -11.97 -28.12
C PHE A 447 22.22 -10.82 -28.96
N ASP A 448 22.86 -9.83 -28.34
CA ASP A 448 23.70 -8.85 -29.04
C ASP A 448 25.17 -9.27 -29.11
N GLN A 449 25.58 -10.32 -28.39
CA GLN A 449 26.98 -10.74 -28.37
C GLN A 449 27.43 -11.20 -29.75
N GLY A 450 28.59 -10.73 -30.20
CA GLY A 450 29.14 -11.00 -31.53
C GLY A 450 28.54 -10.17 -32.67
N MET A 451 27.49 -9.38 -32.40
CA MET A 451 26.85 -8.52 -33.40
C MET A 451 27.49 -7.12 -33.43
N ILE A 452 27.59 -6.52 -34.62
CA ILE A 452 27.96 -5.11 -34.80
C ILE A 452 26.67 -4.30 -34.90
N LYS A 453 26.36 -3.52 -33.86
CA LYS A 453 25.16 -2.68 -33.78
C LYS A 453 25.53 -1.27 -33.33
N SER A 454 24.86 -0.26 -33.87
CA SER A 454 24.96 1.11 -33.33
C SER A 454 24.34 1.20 -31.93
N GLU A 455 24.66 2.25 -31.18
CA GLU A 455 24.16 2.44 -29.81
C GLU A 455 22.62 2.41 -29.72
N THR A 456 21.91 2.86 -30.76
CA THR A 456 20.44 2.89 -30.80
C THR A 456 19.79 1.58 -31.24
N GLU A 457 20.56 0.66 -31.82
CA GLU A 457 20.11 -0.65 -32.30
C GLU A 457 20.34 -1.77 -31.27
N LYS A 458 21.20 -1.53 -30.27
CA LYS A 458 21.43 -2.45 -29.16
C LYS A 458 20.14 -2.70 -28.36
N LEU A 459 20.06 -3.89 -27.79
CA LEU A 459 18.97 -4.31 -26.92
C LEU A 459 18.88 -3.42 -25.68
N ARG A 460 17.69 -2.83 -25.51
CA ARG A 460 17.42 -1.80 -24.49
C ARG A 460 17.00 -2.36 -23.14
N MET A 461 16.57 -3.63 -23.08
CA MET A 461 16.14 -4.27 -21.84
C MET A 461 17.27 -4.21 -20.81
N PRO A 462 17.11 -3.49 -19.70
CA PRO A 462 18.16 -3.32 -18.69
C PRO A 462 18.32 -4.61 -17.88
N ASN A 463 19.42 -4.77 -17.14
CA ASN A 463 19.65 -5.91 -16.25
C ASN A 463 18.92 -5.71 -14.90
N PRO A 464 17.86 -6.50 -14.60
CA PRO A 464 17.14 -6.40 -13.33
C PRO A 464 17.86 -7.05 -12.14
N HIS A 465 19.01 -7.70 -12.37
CA HIS A 465 19.83 -8.36 -11.35
C HIS A 465 19.04 -9.38 -10.51
N LEU A 466 18.29 -10.24 -11.19
CA LEU A 466 17.46 -11.27 -10.59
C LEU A 466 18.31 -12.45 -10.09
N ALA A 467 18.01 -12.92 -8.88
CA ALA A 467 18.56 -14.16 -8.36
C ALA A 467 18.01 -15.39 -9.10
N LYS A 468 18.64 -16.55 -8.90
CA LYS A 468 18.35 -17.80 -9.59
C LYS A 468 16.89 -18.26 -9.46
N ASP A 469 16.39 -18.24 -8.23
CA ASP A 469 15.00 -18.53 -7.86
C ASP A 469 14.01 -17.52 -8.48
N GLN A 470 14.41 -16.24 -8.55
CA GLN A 470 13.60 -15.19 -9.15
C GLN A 470 13.49 -15.34 -10.68
N ILE A 471 14.57 -15.76 -11.34
CA ILE A 471 14.56 -16.10 -12.77
C ILE A 471 13.62 -17.28 -13.01
N GLN A 472 13.74 -18.37 -12.22
CA GLN A 472 12.84 -19.51 -12.35
C GLN A 472 11.36 -19.10 -12.16
N ALA A 473 11.05 -18.28 -11.15
CA ALA A 473 9.70 -17.82 -10.89
C ALA A 473 9.13 -16.95 -12.02
N LEU A 474 9.91 -15.98 -12.53
CA LEU A 474 9.50 -15.16 -13.65
C LEU A 474 9.38 -15.95 -14.96
N THR A 475 10.31 -16.87 -15.24
CA THR A 475 10.20 -17.79 -16.38
C THR A 475 8.94 -18.64 -16.28
N THR A 476 8.60 -19.16 -15.09
CA THR A 476 7.36 -19.92 -14.88
C THR A 476 6.13 -19.08 -15.19
N PHE A 477 6.10 -17.82 -14.76
CA PHE A 477 5.03 -16.89 -15.06
C PHE A 477 4.92 -16.58 -16.57
N LEU A 478 6.04 -16.30 -17.24
CA LEU A 478 6.07 -16.01 -18.67
C LEU A 478 5.70 -17.22 -19.53
N LEU A 479 6.15 -18.42 -19.18
CA LEU A 479 5.76 -19.67 -19.83
C LEU A 479 4.24 -19.89 -19.78
N GLY A 480 3.61 -19.55 -18.65
CA GLY A 480 2.17 -19.65 -18.46
C GLY A 480 1.36 -18.49 -19.07
N SER A 481 2.04 -17.44 -19.54
CA SER A 481 1.43 -16.28 -20.18
C SER A 481 1.12 -16.59 -21.63
N GLN A 482 0.12 -17.45 -21.83
CA GLN A 482 -0.27 -18.00 -23.12
C GLN A 482 -1.60 -17.43 -23.59
N GLU A 483 -1.73 -17.26 -24.90
CA GLU A 483 -3.03 -17.19 -25.54
C GLU A 483 -3.79 -18.48 -25.24
N THR A 484 -4.97 -18.34 -24.66
CA THR A 484 -5.78 -19.47 -24.25
C THR A 484 -6.90 -19.68 -25.24
N SER A 485 -6.98 -20.90 -25.79
CA SER A 485 -8.14 -21.36 -26.56
C SER A 485 -9.28 -21.81 -25.65
N LEU A 486 -9.09 -21.77 -24.33
CA LEU A 486 -10.13 -22.12 -23.37
C LEU A 486 -11.28 -21.12 -23.48
N PRO A 487 -12.53 -21.59 -23.60
CA PRO A 487 -13.69 -20.72 -23.52
C PRO A 487 -13.70 -19.95 -22.19
N ASP A 488 -14.31 -18.76 -22.20
CA ASP A 488 -14.41 -17.90 -21.01
C ASP A 488 -14.95 -18.63 -19.77
N SER A 489 -15.85 -19.60 -19.96
CA SER A 489 -16.45 -20.42 -18.90
C SER A 489 -15.46 -21.33 -18.16
N TYR A 490 -14.30 -21.65 -18.77
CA TYR A 490 -13.24 -22.45 -18.14
C TYR A 490 -12.19 -21.57 -17.44
N ARG A 491 -12.23 -20.25 -17.65
CA ARG A 491 -11.32 -19.30 -16.98
C ARG A 491 -11.85 -19.03 -15.58
N TYR A 492 -10.96 -18.98 -14.59
CA TYR A 492 -11.35 -18.72 -13.21
C TYR A 492 -11.64 -17.23 -13.00
N LYS A 493 -12.87 -16.84 -13.31
CA LYS A 493 -13.40 -15.47 -13.13
C LYS A 493 -14.68 -15.53 -12.28
N PRO A 494 -14.57 -15.87 -10.98
CA PRO A 494 -15.75 -15.98 -10.13
C PRO A 494 -16.48 -14.65 -10.00
N GLU A 495 -17.80 -14.68 -10.15
CA GLU A 495 -18.68 -13.51 -9.97
C GLU A 495 -19.22 -13.38 -8.54
N ASP A 496 -18.99 -14.41 -7.72
CA ASP A 496 -19.39 -14.47 -6.31
C ASP A 496 -18.30 -13.89 -5.36
N ALA A 497 -18.41 -14.19 -4.06
CA ALA A 497 -17.46 -13.79 -3.03
C ALA A 497 -16.00 -14.14 -3.36
N ARG A 498 -15.73 -15.21 -4.14
CA ARG A 498 -14.37 -15.55 -4.58
C ARG A 498 -13.78 -14.48 -5.50
N GLY A 499 -14.61 -13.79 -6.28
CA GLY A 499 -14.19 -12.66 -7.11
C GLY A 499 -13.79 -11.44 -6.29
N ASP A 500 -14.46 -11.22 -5.15
CA ASP A 500 -14.05 -10.18 -4.18
C ASP A 500 -12.71 -10.52 -3.53
N ILE A 501 -12.48 -11.80 -3.21
CA ILE A 501 -11.19 -12.29 -2.70
C ILE A 501 -10.08 -12.04 -3.74
N GLN A 502 -10.32 -12.45 -4.99
CA GLN A 502 -9.39 -12.26 -6.11
C GLN A 502 -9.01 -10.78 -6.27
N ARG A 503 -9.98 -9.87 -6.32
CA ARG A 503 -9.74 -8.42 -6.44
C ARG A 503 -8.99 -7.84 -5.24
N GLY A 504 -9.32 -8.25 -4.02
CA GLY A 504 -8.66 -7.73 -2.83
C GLY A 504 -7.18 -8.08 -2.74
N TRP A 505 -6.75 -9.25 -3.25
CA TRP A 505 -5.33 -9.61 -3.30
C TRP A 505 -4.49 -8.68 -4.17
N TRP A 506 -5.05 -8.09 -5.22
CA TRP A 506 -4.36 -7.06 -6.00
C TRP A 506 -4.02 -5.84 -5.13
N VAL A 507 -4.98 -5.36 -4.33
CA VAL A 507 -4.79 -4.21 -3.43
C VAL A 507 -3.88 -4.56 -2.25
N VAL A 508 -4.11 -5.68 -1.57
CA VAL A 508 -3.32 -6.15 -0.42
C VAL A 508 -1.84 -6.26 -0.75
N THR A 509 -1.52 -6.80 -1.94
CA THR A 509 -0.12 -6.93 -2.37
C THR A 509 0.45 -5.60 -2.88
N LYS A 510 -0.34 -4.75 -3.55
CA LYS A 510 0.07 -3.43 -4.04
C LYS A 510 0.60 -2.53 -2.92
N TYR A 511 0.01 -2.63 -1.74
CA TYR A 511 0.37 -1.82 -0.57
C TYR A 511 1.17 -2.59 0.50
N ASN A 512 1.60 -3.83 0.20
CA ASN A 512 2.37 -4.67 1.11
C ASN A 512 1.74 -4.85 2.50
N CYS A 513 0.41 -5.03 2.57
CA CYS A 513 -0.27 -5.19 3.87
C CYS A 513 0.25 -6.43 4.64
N MET A 514 0.73 -7.44 3.91
CA MET A 514 1.34 -8.67 4.45
C MET A 514 2.69 -8.46 5.14
N GLY A 515 3.37 -7.32 4.92
CA GLY A 515 4.59 -6.99 5.67
C GLY A 515 4.33 -6.76 7.15
N CYS A 516 3.11 -6.31 7.49
CA CYS A 516 2.66 -6.08 8.86
C CYS A 516 1.68 -7.16 9.34
N HIS A 517 0.66 -7.47 8.54
CA HIS A 517 -0.50 -8.26 8.95
C HIS A 517 -0.46 -9.70 8.45
N GLN A 518 -0.94 -10.61 9.29
CA GLN A 518 -1.20 -11.99 8.89
C GLN A 518 -2.58 -12.10 8.22
N PHE A 519 -2.64 -12.73 7.05
CA PHE A 519 -3.85 -13.03 6.28
C PHE A 519 -4.17 -14.52 6.23
N VAL A 520 -3.16 -15.38 6.46
CA VAL A 520 -3.33 -16.83 6.57
C VAL A 520 -2.74 -17.33 7.89
N PRO A 521 -3.25 -18.45 8.44
CA PRO A 521 -2.71 -19.03 9.66
C PRO A 521 -1.23 -19.38 9.50
N GLY A 522 -0.41 -19.06 10.52
CA GLY A 522 1.02 -19.38 10.51
C GLY A 522 1.90 -18.50 9.61
N GLN A 523 1.33 -17.55 8.86
CA GLN A 523 2.11 -16.60 8.05
C GLN A 523 3.08 -15.80 8.92
N GLU A 524 4.38 -15.88 8.66
CA GLU A 524 5.33 -14.97 9.29
C GLU A 524 5.35 -13.62 8.55
N THR A 525 5.30 -12.51 9.28
CA THR A 525 5.41 -11.16 8.71
C THR A 525 6.78 -10.56 8.96
N ILE A 526 7.15 -9.54 8.18
CA ILE A 526 8.44 -8.86 8.34
C ILE A 526 8.58 -8.24 9.74
N LEU A 527 7.48 -7.72 10.30
CA LEU A 527 7.50 -7.17 11.66
C LEU A 527 7.76 -8.23 12.73
N MET A 528 7.19 -9.43 12.59
CA MET A 528 7.42 -10.54 13.54
C MET A 528 8.90 -10.95 13.61
N GLN A 529 9.67 -10.70 12.55
CA GLN A 529 11.10 -11.00 12.51
C GLN A 529 11.97 -9.96 13.22
N GLN A 530 11.45 -8.75 13.49
CA GLN A 530 12.23 -7.68 14.12
C GLN A 530 12.34 -7.87 15.62
N GLN A 531 13.51 -7.52 16.17
CA GLN A 531 13.84 -7.72 17.58
C GLN A 531 12.82 -7.10 18.54
N PHE A 532 12.42 -5.84 18.30
CA PHE A 532 11.44 -5.16 19.15
C PHE A 532 10.12 -5.94 19.30
N TYR A 533 9.57 -6.50 18.21
CA TYR A 533 8.30 -7.24 18.26
C TYR A 533 8.46 -8.69 18.72
N LYS A 534 9.67 -9.28 18.60
CA LYS A 534 9.99 -10.56 19.25
C LYS A 534 9.96 -10.42 20.77
N ASP A 535 10.53 -9.33 21.27
CA ASP A 535 10.59 -9.03 22.70
C ASP A 535 9.24 -8.51 23.24
N ASN A 536 8.40 -7.92 22.38
CA ASN A 536 7.11 -7.33 22.73
C ASN A 536 5.99 -7.79 21.76
N PRO A 537 5.57 -9.08 21.79
CA PRO A 537 4.59 -9.62 20.84
C PRO A 537 3.22 -8.92 20.89
N GLU A 538 2.85 -8.31 22.02
CA GLU A 538 1.62 -7.54 22.19
C GLU A 538 1.62 -6.22 21.40
N GLN A 539 2.79 -5.76 20.94
CA GLN A 539 2.93 -4.60 20.05
C GLN A 539 2.71 -4.94 18.57
N LEU A 540 2.50 -6.21 18.23
CA LEU A 540 2.20 -6.63 16.86
C LEU A 540 0.82 -6.13 16.39
N PRO A 541 0.67 -5.80 15.10
CA PRO A 541 -0.61 -5.43 14.53
C PRO A 541 -1.60 -6.61 14.56
N PRO A 542 -2.92 -6.36 14.47
CA PRO A 542 -3.91 -7.43 14.51
C PRO A 542 -3.80 -8.37 13.30
N LYS A 543 -4.08 -9.65 13.54
CA LYS A 543 -4.32 -10.65 12.50
C LYS A 543 -5.61 -10.32 11.75
N LEU A 544 -5.62 -10.41 10.42
CA LEU A 544 -6.75 -9.98 9.58
C LEU A 544 -7.57 -11.14 8.97
N LEU A 545 -7.28 -12.39 9.34
CA LEU A 545 -7.92 -13.60 8.81
C LEU A 545 -9.46 -13.54 8.85
N THR A 546 -9.99 -13.02 9.96
CA THR A 546 -11.44 -12.98 10.24
C THR A 546 -11.94 -11.54 10.40
N GLU A 547 -11.27 -10.56 9.78
CA GLU A 547 -11.61 -9.14 9.98
C GLU A 547 -13.07 -8.85 9.59
N GLY A 548 -13.56 -9.41 8.48
CA GLY A 548 -14.93 -9.19 8.02
C GLY A 548 -16.00 -9.74 8.97
N ALA A 549 -15.70 -10.81 9.71
CA ALA A 549 -16.59 -11.32 10.77
C ALA A 549 -16.54 -10.43 12.03
N ARG A 550 -15.44 -9.71 12.24
CA ARG A 550 -15.21 -8.93 13.47
C ARG A 550 -15.85 -7.55 13.44
N VAL A 551 -15.71 -6.83 12.33
CA VAL A 551 -16.05 -5.40 12.28
C VAL A 551 -17.20 -5.08 11.34
N ASP A 552 -17.90 -3.99 11.64
CA ASP A 552 -18.89 -3.38 10.76
C ASP A 552 -18.20 -2.90 9.45
N PRO A 553 -18.75 -3.22 8.25
CA PRO A 553 -18.14 -2.85 6.98
C PRO A 553 -18.00 -1.34 6.74
N GLU A 554 -18.97 -0.54 7.20
CA GLU A 554 -18.94 0.92 7.03
C GLU A 554 -17.93 1.55 8.00
N TRP A 555 -17.84 1.01 9.21
CA TRP A 555 -16.76 1.35 10.12
C TRP A 555 -15.38 1.02 9.53
N LEU A 556 -15.23 -0.16 8.92
CA LEU A 556 -13.96 -0.58 8.32
C LEU A 556 -13.55 0.34 7.17
N ARG A 557 -14.52 0.73 6.32
CA ARG A 557 -14.31 1.72 5.25
C ARG A 557 -13.79 3.05 5.81
N ARG A 558 -14.45 3.59 6.83
CA ARG A 558 -14.04 4.82 7.54
C ARG A 558 -12.65 4.69 8.16
N PHE A 559 -12.35 3.56 8.81
CA PHE A 559 -11.06 3.31 9.44
C PHE A 559 -9.92 3.21 8.41
N LEU A 560 -10.13 2.52 7.29
CA LEU A 560 -9.12 2.41 6.23
C LEU A 560 -8.88 3.76 5.54
N SER A 561 -9.91 4.61 5.44
CA SER A 561 -9.77 5.99 4.95
C SER A 561 -9.00 6.88 5.92
N ASN A 562 -9.34 6.83 7.22
CA ASN A 562 -8.65 7.57 8.27
C ASN A 562 -8.41 6.70 9.53
N PRO A 563 -7.24 6.05 9.64
CA PRO A 563 -6.91 5.21 10.79
C PRO A 563 -6.79 5.96 12.13
N ALA A 564 -6.66 7.29 12.11
CA ALA A 564 -6.63 8.09 13.35
C ALA A 564 -8.02 8.20 14.00
N LEU A 565 -9.10 7.99 13.22
CA LEU A 565 -10.50 8.18 13.64
C LEU A 565 -10.77 9.56 14.24
N SER A 566 -10.00 10.56 13.81
CA SER A 566 -10.12 11.95 14.24
C SER A 566 -9.70 12.86 13.08
N THR A 567 -10.39 13.98 12.94
CA THR A 567 -10.08 15.04 11.96
C THR A 567 -9.21 16.13 12.57
N SER A 568 -9.16 16.25 13.90
CA SER A 568 -8.40 17.27 14.62
C SER A 568 -7.08 16.77 15.20
N ASP A 569 -7.02 15.48 15.57
CA ASP A 569 -5.81 14.81 16.06
C ASP A 569 -5.48 13.65 15.12
N THR A 570 -4.69 13.93 14.10
CA THR A 570 -4.29 12.92 13.11
C THR A 570 -3.13 12.06 13.59
N ASN A 571 -2.43 12.44 14.67
CA ASN A 571 -1.22 11.72 15.11
C ASN A 571 -1.53 10.50 15.99
N ARG A 572 -2.76 10.34 16.48
CA ARG A 572 -3.14 9.20 17.32
C ARG A 572 -3.25 7.86 16.56
N ASN A 573 -3.17 6.77 17.34
CA ASN A 573 -3.38 5.40 16.87
C ASN A 573 -4.83 4.91 17.02
N GLY A 574 -5.79 5.80 16.72
CA GLY A 574 -7.22 5.49 16.57
C GLY A 574 -7.79 4.60 17.67
N VAL A 575 -8.04 3.33 17.32
CA VAL A 575 -8.65 2.28 18.15
C VAL A 575 -7.72 1.75 19.24
N ARG A 576 -6.41 1.72 18.99
CA ARG A 576 -5.40 1.05 19.83
C ARG A 576 -4.28 2.03 20.19
N PRO A 577 -4.53 3.01 21.06
CA PRO A 577 -3.54 4.04 21.40
C PRO A 577 -2.28 3.48 22.07
N TYR A 578 -2.36 2.29 22.70
CA TYR A 578 -1.24 1.62 23.36
C TYR A 578 -0.24 0.94 22.40
N LEU A 579 -0.60 0.75 21.13
CA LEU A 579 0.32 0.19 20.14
C LEU A 579 1.30 1.28 19.68
N GLN A 580 2.59 0.95 19.62
CA GLN A 580 3.59 1.83 19.01
C GLN A 580 3.55 1.71 17.47
N VAL A 581 3.31 0.50 16.96
CA VAL A 581 3.10 0.27 15.53
C VAL A 581 1.85 1.02 15.06
N ARG A 582 1.93 1.63 13.89
CA ARG A 582 0.82 2.40 13.33
C ARG A 582 0.21 1.68 12.15
N MET A 583 -1.12 1.60 12.10
CA MET A 583 -1.81 1.35 10.83
C MET A 583 -1.60 2.59 9.95
N PRO A 584 -0.90 2.50 8.80
CA PRO A 584 -0.56 3.67 8.00
C PRO A 584 -1.78 4.23 7.24
N THR A 585 -1.74 5.51 6.91
CA THR A 585 -2.72 6.14 6.00
C THR A 585 -2.21 5.99 4.57
N PHE A 586 -2.82 5.07 3.83
CA PHE A 586 -2.46 4.81 2.42
C PHE A 586 -3.16 5.74 1.43
N SER A 587 -4.21 6.47 1.85
CA SER A 587 -5.05 7.30 0.96
C SER A 587 -5.61 6.48 -0.20
N PHE A 588 -6.30 5.39 0.14
CA PHE A 588 -7.04 4.56 -0.81
C PHE A 588 -8.16 5.39 -1.47
N SER A 589 -8.41 5.14 -2.75
CA SER A 589 -9.62 5.65 -3.39
C SER A 589 -10.87 4.96 -2.84
N ASP A 590 -12.05 5.54 -3.10
CA ASP A 590 -13.33 4.91 -2.78
C ASP A 590 -13.48 3.53 -3.45
N ASN A 591 -12.87 3.34 -4.61
CA ASN A 591 -12.84 2.04 -5.29
C ASN A 591 -12.00 1.01 -4.52
N GLU A 592 -10.76 1.35 -4.17
CA GLU A 592 -9.88 0.46 -3.39
C GLU A 592 -10.47 0.16 -2.00
N LEU A 593 -11.07 1.15 -1.33
CA LEU A 593 -11.77 0.97 -0.05
C LEU A 593 -12.90 -0.05 -0.17
N ARG A 594 -13.75 0.09 -1.20
CA ARG A 594 -14.84 -0.86 -1.47
C ARG A 594 -14.31 -2.27 -1.75
N VAL A 595 -13.24 -2.39 -2.53
CA VAL A 595 -12.60 -3.68 -2.81
C VAL A 595 -12.09 -4.34 -1.53
N LEU A 596 -11.40 -3.59 -0.65
CA LEU A 596 -10.88 -4.11 0.61
C LEU A 596 -11.99 -4.53 1.59
N VAL A 597 -13.05 -3.73 1.72
CA VAL A 597 -14.19 -4.07 2.60
C VAL A 597 -14.86 -5.35 2.14
N ARG A 598 -15.17 -5.47 0.84
CA ARG A 598 -15.75 -6.69 0.25
C ARG A 598 -14.82 -7.88 0.37
N PHE A 599 -13.52 -7.68 0.19
CA PHE A 599 -12.50 -8.71 0.39
C PHE A 599 -12.55 -9.29 1.80
N PHE A 600 -12.55 -8.45 2.85
CA PHE A 600 -12.60 -8.96 4.22
C PHE A 600 -13.93 -9.63 4.55
N GLN A 601 -15.05 -9.10 4.06
CA GLN A 601 -16.36 -9.75 4.20
C GLN A 601 -16.35 -11.15 3.54
N ALA A 602 -15.86 -11.24 2.30
CA ALA A 602 -15.79 -12.49 1.55
C ALA A 602 -14.84 -13.52 2.19
N MET A 603 -13.65 -13.10 2.63
CA MET A 603 -12.71 -13.95 3.38
C MET A 603 -13.33 -14.54 4.64
N SER A 604 -14.25 -13.81 5.27
CA SER A 604 -14.97 -14.22 6.48
C SER A 604 -16.37 -14.81 6.19
N GLN A 605 -16.69 -15.11 4.93
CA GLN A 605 -17.98 -15.66 4.48
C GLN A 605 -19.20 -14.87 4.99
N GLN A 606 -19.07 -13.56 5.04
CA GLN A 606 -20.13 -12.67 5.52
C GLN A 606 -21.11 -12.32 4.41
N PRO A 607 -22.40 -12.11 4.73
CA PRO A 607 -23.38 -11.66 3.74
C PRO A 607 -23.02 -10.26 3.20
N ILE A 608 -23.29 -10.07 1.91
CA ILE A 608 -23.09 -8.80 1.19
C ILE A 608 -24.40 -8.50 0.42
N PRO A 609 -25.15 -7.42 0.75
CA PRO A 609 -24.83 -6.39 1.74
C PRO A 609 -24.95 -6.92 3.18
N TYR A 610 -24.20 -6.31 4.09
CA TYR A 610 -24.32 -6.59 5.52
C TYR A 610 -25.59 -5.92 6.07
N ILE A 611 -26.35 -6.68 6.87
CA ILE A 611 -27.52 -6.18 7.59
C ILE A 611 -27.15 -6.20 9.08
N PRO A 612 -27.06 -5.03 9.74
CA PRO A 612 -26.74 -4.97 11.16
C PRO A 612 -27.76 -5.71 12.03
N GLU A 613 -27.27 -6.51 12.97
CA GLU A 613 -28.10 -7.16 13.97
C GLU A 613 -28.74 -6.11 14.89
N ARG A 614 -30.03 -6.27 15.20
CA ARG A 614 -30.71 -5.41 16.18
C ARG A 614 -30.39 -5.87 17.59
N VAL A 615 -29.61 -5.06 18.31
CA VAL A 615 -29.36 -5.25 19.74
C VAL A 615 -30.62 -4.84 20.54
N PRO A 616 -31.22 -5.74 21.34
CA PRO A 616 -32.38 -5.41 22.17
C PRO A 616 -32.05 -4.38 23.26
N THR A 617 -32.94 -3.43 23.50
CA THR A 617 -32.80 -2.47 24.61
C THR A 617 -32.91 -3.19 25.95
N LEU A 618 -31.94 -2.99 26.83
CA LEU A 618 -31.98 -3.59 28.17
C LEU A 618 -32.96 -2.85 29.08
N THR A 619 -33.69 -3.60 29.90
CA THR A 619 -34.44 -3.02 31.02
C THR A 619 -33.49 -2.46 32.09
N ALA A 620 -34.01 -1.65 33.02
CA ALA A 620 -33.22 -1.14 34.14
C ALA A 620 -32.62 -2.28 34.98
N LYS A 621 -33.42 -3.33 35.25
CA LYS A 621 -32.97 -4.52 35.98
C LYS A 621 -31.83 -5.23 35.24
N GLU A 622 -31.97 -5.43 33.93
CA GLU A 622 -30.93 -6.05 33.10
C GLU A 622 -29.67 -5.21 33.01
N THR A 623 -29.80 -3.90 32.91
CA THR A 623 -28.65 -2.97 32.93
C THR A 623 -27.88 -3.10 34.25
N ASP A 624 -28.57 -3.17 35.38
CA ASP A 624 -27.93 -3.35 36.70
C ASP A 624 -27.25 -4.73 36.82
N MET A 625 -27.91 -5.80 36.33
CA MET A 625 -27.33 -7.14 36.26
C MET A 625 -26.06 -7.16 35.40
N ALA A 626 -26.12 -6.63 34.18
CA ALA A 626 -24.99 -6.58 33.27
C ALA A 626 -23.82 -5.74 33.83
N ARG A 627 -24.12 -4.59 34.44
CA ARG A 627 -23.13 -3.75 35.12
C ARG A 627 -22.38 -4.51 36.20
N SER A 628 -23.08 -5.37 36.96
CA SER A 628 -22.44 -6.17 38.01
C SER A 628 -21.49 -7.24 37.45
N LEU A 629 -21.76 -7.78 36.25
CA LEU A 629 -20.83 -8.67 35.56
C LEU A 629 -19.61 -7.89 35.06
N PHE A 630 -19.85 -6.74 34.41
CA PHE A 630 -18.81 -5.90 33.82
C PHE A 630 -17.81 -5.32 34.86
N SER A 631 -18.28 -5.09 36.08
CA SER A 631 -17.48 -4.59 37.21
C SER A 631 -17.09 -5.66 38.23
N SER A 632 -17.36 -6.94 37.93
CA SER A 632 -17.10 -8.05 38.84
C SER A 632 -15.61 -8.13 39.21
N THR A 633 -15.31 -8.52 40.44
CA THR A 633 -13.93 -8.79 40.88
C THR A 633 -13.31 -9.99 40.16
N ALA A 634 -14.15 -10.93 39.71
CA ALA A 634 -13.70 -12.08 38.90
C ALA A 634 -13.43 -11.70 37.43
N ALA A 635 -14.01 -10.60 36.94
CA ALA A 635 -13.85 -10.13 35.57
C ALA A 635 -13.88 -8.59 35.48
N PRO A 636 -12.89 -7.87 36.03
CA PRO A 636 -12.90 -6.41 36.05
C PRO A 636 -12.54 -5.87 34.65
N CYS A 637 -13.54 -5.69 33.78
CA CYS A 637 -13.33 -5.38 32.36
C CYS A 637 -12.49 -4.11 32.16
N LEU A 638 -12.76 -3.06 32.94
CA LEU A 638 -12.03 -1.80 32.85
C LEU A 638 -10.59 -1.89 33.35
N LYS A 639 -10.15 -2.97 34.01
CA LYS A 639 -8.74 -3.11 34.42
C LYS A 639 -7.78 -3.15 33.21
N CYS A 640 -8.25 -3.70 32.08
CA CYS A 640 -7.44 -3.87 30.88
C CYS A 640 -7.93 -3.00 29.72
N HIS A 641 -9.23 -2.68 29.67
CA HIS A 641 -9.81 -1.88 28.59
C HIS A 641 -9.67 -0.38 28.85
N ALA A 642 -9.31 0.35 27.79
CA ALA A 642 -9.23 1.80 27.80
C ALA A 642 -10.59 2.45 28.12
N THR A 643 -10.57 3.59 28.80
CA THR A 643 -11.75 4.40 29.14
C THR A 643 -11.77 5.73 28.37
N GLY A 644 -10.64 6.13 27.77
CA GLY A 644 -10.46 7.46 27.19
C GLY A 644 -9.87 8.47 28.19
N GLU A 645 -9.66 8.07 29.44
CA GLU A 645 -8.93 8.87 30.42
C GLU A 645 -7.43 8.57 30.31
N VAL A 646 -6.61 9.62 30.11
CA VAL A 646 -5.16 9.48 29.89
C VAL A 646 -4.47 8.67 30.99
N GLN A 647 -4.82 8.90 32.25
CA GLN A 647 -4.20 8.19 33.40
C GLN A 647 -4.55 6.71 33.43
N HIS A 648 -5.76 6.35 33.03
CA HIS A 648 -6.21 4.96 32.97
C HIS A 648 -5.60 4.23 31.76
N ASP A 649 -5.64 4.91 30.61
CA ASP A 649 -5.26 4.33 29.32
C ASP A 649 -3.75 4.05 29.21
N GLN A 650 -2.91 4.64 30.07
CA GLN A 650 -1.47 4.35 30.16
C GLN A 650 -1.15 2.87 30.43
N HIS A 651 -2.06 2.15 31.08
CA HIS A 651 -1.90 0.72 31.39
C HIS A 651 -2.91 -0.15 30.65
N ALA A 652 -3.73 0.44 29.78
CA ALA A 652 -4.72 -0.30 29.01
C ALA A 652 -4.04 -1.11 27.91
N THR A 653 -4.40 -2.39 27.83
CA THR A 653 -3.93 -3.32 26.80
C THR A 653 -5.05 -3.74 25.85
N ALA A 654 -6.26 -3.18 26.03
CA ALA A 654 -7.44 -3.50 25.23
C ALA A 654 -8.22 -2.23 24.81
N PRO A 655 -8.95 -2.27 23.68
CA PRO A 655 -9.65 -1.10 23.14
C PRO A 655 -10.81 -0.62 24.04
N ASN A 656 -11.17 0.66 23.88
CA ASN A 656 -12.29 1.28 24.57
C ASN A 656 -13.65 0.70 24.12
N PHE A 657 -14.50 0.31 25.08
CA PHE A 657 -15.82 -0.27 24.81
C PHE A 657 -16.81 0.71 24.18
N LEU A 658 -16.62 2.02 24.34
CA LEU A 658 -17.46 3.03 23.68
C LEU A 658 -17.39 2.95 22.15
N LEU A 659 -16.33 2.34 21.61
CA LEU A 659 -16.20 2.10 20.17
C LEU A 659 -16.93 0.84 19.72
N ALA A 660 -17.36 -0.05 20.63
CA ALA A 660 -17.87 -1.37 20.30
C ALA A 660 -19.12 -1.31 19.41
N LYS A 661 -20.08 -0.44 19.74
CA LYS A 661 -21.35 -0.31 19.01
C LYS A 661 -21.15 0.03 17.53
N GLU A 662 -20.24 0.96 17.24
CA GLU A 662 -19.97 1.38 15.86
C GLU A 662 -19.04 0.42 15.13
N ARG A 663 -18.15 -0.25 15.86
CA ARG A 663 -17.04 -1.01 15.27
C ARG A 663 -17.32 -2.49 15.12
N LEU A 664 -17.89 -3.13 16.13
CA LEU A 664 -17.91 -4.58 16.28
C LEU A 664 -19.29 -5.15 15.95
N LYS A 665 -19.33 -6.40 15.50
CA LYS A 665 -20.59 -7.14 15.35
C LYS A 665 -20.97 -7.84 16.65
N PRO A 666 -22.24 -7.78 17.13
CA PRO A 666 -22.63 -8.35 18.43
C PRO A 666 -22.33 -9.85 18.55
N ASP A 667 -22.70 -10.63 17.54
CA ASP A 667 -22.46 -12.07 17.43
C ASP A 667 -20.96 -12.45 17.49
N TRP A 668 -20.09 -11.61 16.94
CA TRP A 668 -18.65 -11.78 17.05
C TRP A 668 -18.15 -11.48 18.46
N VAL A 669 -18.66 -10.43 19.11
CA VAL A 669 -18.29 -10.08 20.50
C VAL A 669 -18.71 -11.18 21.46
N GLU A 670 -19.89 -11.78 21.27
CA GLU A 670 -20.32 -12.94 22.06
C GLU A 670 -19.33 -14.09 21.95
N ARG A 671 -18.96 -14.49 20.72
CA ARG A 671 -17.98 -15.55 20.47
C ARG A 671 -16.60 -15.22 21.04
N TRP A 672 -16.17 -13.96 20.95
CA TRP A 672 -14.90 -13.49 21.50
C TRP A 672 -14.84 -13.58 23.03
N ILE A 673 -15.92 -13.23 23.72
CA ILE A 673 -15.98 -13.28 25.19
C ILE A 673 -16.07 -14.73 25.69
N LEU A 674 -16.68 -15.64 24.93
CA LEU A 674 -16.77 -17.06 25.24
C LEU A 674 -15.40 -17.75 25.19
N ASP A 675 -14.68 -17.62 24.07
CA ASP A 675 -13.37 -18.23 23.90
C ASP A 675 -12.41 -17.36 23.05
N PRO A 676 -11.76 -16.37 23.68
CA PRO A 676 -10.86 -15.46 22.98
C PRO A 676 -9.60 -16.19 22.44
N GLN A 677 -9.16 -17.26 23.09
CA GLN A 677 -7.98 -18.03 22.66
C GLN A 677 -8.26 -18.84 21.39
N ALA A 678 -9.48 -19.37 21.21
CA ALA A 678 -9.87 -20.04 19.97
C ALA A 678 -9.89 -19.08 18.76
N ILE A 679 -10.26 -17.80 18.97
CA ILE A 679 -10.30 -16.81 17.90
C ILE A 679 -8.92 -16.19 17.63
N SER A 680 -8.18 -15.85 18.69
CA SER A 680 -6.84 -15.26 18.58
C SER A 680 -5.90 -15.90 19.61
N PRO A 681 -5.25 -17.02 19.25
CA PRO A 681 -4.28 -17.67 20.12
C PRO A 681 -3.18 -16.69 20.58
N GLY A 682 -2.93 -16.69 21.89
CA GLY A 682 -1.94 -15.82 22.56
C GLY A 682 -2.47 -14.44 22.96
N THR A 683 -3.77 -14.18 22.86
CA THR A 683 -4.37 -12.91 23.31
C THR A 683 -4.33 -12.74 24.83
N SER A 684 -4.21 -11.51 25.32
CA SER A 684 -4.27 -11.20 26.76
C SER A 684 -5.68 -11.27 27.36
N MET A 685 -6.74 -11.41 26.55
CA MET A 685 -8.11 -11.54 27.04
C MET A 685 -8.29 -12.90 27.75
N PRO A 686 -8.79 -12.93 29.00
CA PRO A 686 -8.96 -14.17 29.75
C PRO A 686 -10.07 -15.05 29.14
N SER A 687 -9.83 -16.36 29.10
CA SER A 687 -10.86 -17.37 28.78
C SER A 687 -11.61 -17.83 30.02
N GLY A 688 -12.74 -18.50 29.83
CA GLY A 688 -13.49 -19.14 30.91
C GLY A 688 -14.30 -18.18 31.78
N LEU A 689 -14.54 -16.95 31.31
CA LEU A 689 -15.43 -15.99 31.98
C LEU A 689 -16.87 -16.50 32.07
N PHE A 690 -17.26 -17.37 31.14
CA PHE A 690 -18.58 -17.99 31.07
C PHE A 690 -18.43 -19.50 30.97
N ARG A 691 -19.37 -20.23 31.56
CA ARG A 691 -19.50 -21.68 31.46
C ARG A 691 -20.92 -22.03 31.01
N LYS A 692 -21.07 -23.18 30.38
CA LYS A 692 -22.39 -23.70 30.05
C LYS A 692 -23.01 -24.33 31.29
N ASP A 693 -24.23 -23.90 31.65
CA ASP A 693 -25.05 -24.48 32.70
C ASP A 693 -26.40 -24.84 32.11
N LYS A 694 -26.70 -26.14 32.01
CA LYS A 694 -27.76 -26.69 31.16
C LYS A 694 -27.61 -26.17 29.71
N ASP A 695 -28.59 -25.42 29.21
CA ASP A 695 -28.60 -24.84 27.87
C ASP A 695 -28.30 -23.33 27.83
N GLN A 696 -27.86 -22.75 28.96
CA GLN A 696 -27.57 -21.32 29.09
C GLN A 696 -26.08 -21.07 29.31
N TRP A 697 -25.58 -19.96 28.77
CA TRP A 697 -24.26 -19.45 29.10
C TRP A 697 -24.34 -18.57 30.35
N VAL A 698 -23.74 -19.04 31.45
CA VAL A 698 -23.73 -18.34 32.73
C VAL A 698 -22.33 -17.86 33.08
N PHE A 699 -22.25 -16.75 33.80
CA PHE A 699 -20.97 -16.21 34.28
C PHE A 699 -20.31 -17.19 35.26
N ALA A 700 -19.01 -17.43 35.10
CA ALA A 700 -18.29 -18.42 35.92
C ALA A 700 -17.93 -17.90 37.32
N GLY A 701 -17.87 -16.57 37.51
CA GLY A 701 -17.62 -15.93 38.79
C GLY A 701 -18.88 -15.73 39.65
N PRO A 702 -18.74 -15.10 40.83
CA PRO A 702 -19.88 -14.84 41.70
C PRO A 702 -20.86 -13.84 41.06
N THR A 703 -22.15 -14.17 41.09
CA THR A 703 -23.24 -13.30 40.62
C THR A 703 -24.09 -12.83 41.81
N PRO A 704 -24.55 -11.56 41.81
CA PRO A 704 -25.43 -11.06 42.86
C PRO A 704 -26.82 -11.75 42.84
N PRO A 705 -27.60 -11.66 43.94
CA PRO A 705 -28.94 -12.26 44.02
C PRO A 705 -29.93 -11.79 42.94
N SER A 706 -29.67 -10.66 42.26
CA SER A 706 -30.48 -10.19 41.14
C SER A 706 -30.55 -11.17 39.97
N PHE A 707 -29.59 -12.11 39.86
CA PHE A 707 -29.57 -13.18 38.86
C PHE A 707 -30.45 -14.39 39.22
N LEU A 708 -30.99 -14.46 40.45
CA LEU A 708 -31.90 -15.56 40.82
C LEU A 708 -33.16 -15.52 39.95
N GLY A 709 -33.40 -16.61 39.21
CA GLY A 709 -34.53 -16.73 38.28
C GLY A 709 -34.36 -15.97 36.96
N TYR A 710 -33.15 -15.53 36.61
CA TYR A 710 -32.87 -15.02 35.27
C TYR A 710 -32.65 -16.17 34.31
N GLU A 711 -33.44 -16.24 33.22
CA GLU A 711 -33.41 -17.33 32.23
C GLU A 711 -32.69 -16.95 30.92
N GLY A 712 -32.12 -15.75 30.84
CA GLY A 712 -31.36 -15.31 29.67
C GLY A 712 -29.89 -15.73 29.72
N ASP A 713 -29.24 -15.79 28.55
CA ASP A 713 -27.79 -15.96 28.47
C ASP A 713 -27.07 -14.75 29.09
N HIS A 714 -26.20 -14.99 30.07
CA HIS A 714 -25.41 -13.92 30.69
C HIS A 714 -24.43 -13.29 29.69
N THR A 715 -23.98 -14.05 28.68
CA THR A 715 -23.15 -13.54 27.58
C THR A 715 -23.88 -12.49 26.77
N LYS A 716 -25.10 -12.79 26.31
CA LYS A 716 -25.94 -11.86 25.54
C LYS A 716 -26.30 -10.63 26.37
N LEU A 717 -26.61 -10.81 27.65
CA LEU A 717 -26.84 -9.70 28.57
C LEU A 717 -25.64 -8.74 28.62
N LEU A 718 -24.42 -9.29 28.76
CA LEU A 718 -23.19 -8.50 28.78
C LEU A 718 -22.89 -7.82 27.43
N VAL A 719 -23.07 -8.54 26.31
CA VAL A 719 -22.88 -7.99 24.97
C VAL A 719 -23.85 -6.84 24.71
N ASN A 720 -25.14 -7.03 24.99
CA ASN A 720 -26.15 -5.99 24.83
C ASN A 720 -25.81 -4.74 25.65
N TYR A 721 -25.27 -4.92 26.86
CA TYR A 721 -24.81 -3.83 27.71
C TYR A 721 -23.60 -3.10 27.11
N ILE A 722 -22.60 -3.83 26.61
CA ILE A 722 -21.43 -3.23 25.92
C ILE A 722 -21.88 -2.38 24.74
N PHE A 723 -22.85 -2.83 23.95
CA PHE A 723 -23.38 -2.11 22.80
C PHE A 723 -24.29 -0.92 23.16
N GLN A 724 -24.73 -0.83 24.41
CA GLN A 724 -25.53 0.28 24.94
C GLN A 724 -24.72 1.19 25.88
N LEU A 725 -23.42 0.92 26.06
CA LEU A 725 -22.55 1.66 26.97
C LEU A 725 -22.39 3.11 26.52
N THR A 726 -22.64 4.04 27.44
CA THR A 726 -22.44 5.49 27.23
C THR A 726 -21.22 5.99 28.00
N PRO A 727 -20.63 7.15 27.64
CA PRO A 727 -19.54 7.75 28.41
C PRO A 727 -19.91 7.95 29.89
N GLN A 728 -21.13 8.38 30.18
CA GLN A 728 -21.62 8.60 31.54
C GLN A 728 -21.70 7.29 32.33
N GLU A 729 -22.19 6.22 31.69
CA GLU A 729 -22.30 4.91 32.31
C GLU A 729 -20.91 4.28 32.54
N GLN A 730 -19.99 4.38 31.59
CA GLN A 730 -18.62 3.92 31.77
C GLN A 730 -17.95 4.65 32.95
N GLN A 731 -18.11 5.97 33.04
CA GLN A 731 -17.56 6.75 34.16
C GLN A 731 -18.15 6.30 35.50
N ARG A 732 -19.46 6.03 35.54
CA ARG A 732 -20.14 5.52 36.72
C ARG A 732 -19.53 4.21 37.20
N VAL A 733 -19.28 3.29 36.27
CA VAL A 733 -18.66 1.99 36.58
C VAL A 733 -17.21 2.12 37.01
N ALA A 734 -16.42 2.94 36.31
CA ALA A 734 -15.02 3.21 36.67
C ALA A 734 -14.91 3.76 38.10
N ASN A 735 -15.75 4.72 38.46
CA ASN A 735 -15.81 5.31 39.79
C ASN A 735 -16.21 4.29 40.87
N ALA A 736 -17.18 3.41 40.57
CA ALA A 736 -17.60 2.36 41.49
C ALA A 736 -16.48 1.35 41.76
N MET A 737 -15.71 0.99 40.73
CA MET A 737 -14.54 0.11 40.86
C MET A 737 -13.41 0.78 41.66
N GLY A 738 -13.17 2.08 41.49
CA GLY A 738 -12.17 2.84 42.25
C GLY A 738 -12.46 2.93 43.75
N ARG A 739 -13.73 3.05 44.15
CA ARG A 739 -14.15 3.09 45.57
C ARG A 739 -13.97 1.76 46.30
N SER A 740 -14.04 0.62 45.60
CA SER A 740 -13.82 -0.70 46.20
C SER A 740 -12.37 -0.92 46.68
N ARG A 741 -11.39 -0.18 46.13
CA ARG A 741 -10.00 -0.17 46.63
C ARG A 741 -9.84 0.63 47.94
N ALA A 742 -10.69 1.62 48.18
CA ALA A 742 -10.59 2.47 49.38
C ALA A 742 -11.17 1.79 50.64
N SER A 743 -12.09 0.83 50.50
CA SER A 743 -12.71 0.14 51.65
C SER A 743 -11.90 -1.02 52.23
N ASN A 744 -10.76 -1.39 51.63
CA ASN A 744 -9.89 -2.48 52.12
C ASN A 744 -8.71 -2.02 52.99
N LYS A 745 -8.65 -0.75 53.40
CA LYS A 745 -7.79 -0.34 54.52
C LYS A 745 -8.56 -0.63 55.83
N SER A 746 -8.24 -1.76 56.47
CA SER A 746 -8.70 -2.07 57.83
C SER A 746 -8.38 -0.90 58.78
N PRO A 747 -9.26 -0.53 59.72
CA PRO A 747 -8.94 0.45 60.74
C PRO A 747 -7.88 -0.14 61.67
N SER A 748 -6.72 0.52 61.75
CA SER A 748 -5.70 0.21 62.75
C SER A 748 -6.31 0.34 64.14
N GLY A 749 -6.24 -0.75 64.91
CA GLY A 749 -6.77 -0.83 66.27
C GLY A 749 -6.26 0.27 67.18
N THR A 750 -7.18 0.78 67.99
CA THR A 750 -6.97 1.69 69.12
C THR A 750 -5.94 1.14 70.09
N ARG A 751 -4.78 1.80 70.19
CA ARG A 751 -3.80 1.55 71.26
C ARG A 751 -3.94 2.61 72.35
N LYS A 752 -4.49 2.19 73.50
CA LYS A 752 -4.61 2.97 74.73
C LYS A 752 -3.24 3.48 75.20
N LEU A 753 -3.20 4.77 75.55
CA LEU A 753 -2.14 5.41 76.32
C LEU A 753 -2.06 4.78 77.72
N ARG A 754 -0.85 4.43 78.16
CA ARG A 754 -0.50 4.35 79.58
C ARG A 754 0.90 4.93 79.77
N ALA A 755 0.97 5.94 80.63
CA ALA A 755 2.16 6.69 80.99
C ALA A 755 3.03 5.93 82.00
N THR A 756 4.35 6.16 81.94
CA THR A 756 5.34 6.12 83.03
C THR A 756 6.67 6.56 82.42
N GLN A 757 7.03 7.85 82.53
CA GLN A 757 7.91 8.47 83.53
C GLN A 757 9.37 7.96 83.59
N ALA A 758 10.26 8.94 83.39
CA ALA A 758 11.59 9.15 83.98
C ALA A 758 12.78 8.28 83.48
N GLY A 759 13.83 8.97 83.04
CA GLY A 759 15.14 8.37 82.78
C GLY A 759 16.07 9.24 81.94
N VAL A 760 16.58 10.31 82.55
CA VAL A 760 17.67 11.17 82.06
C VAL A 760 18.89 10.34 81.68
N SER A 761 19.54 10.64 80.54
CA SER A 761 20.99 10.95 80.44
C SER A 761 21.45 11.13 79.00
N SER A 762 22.16 12.23 78.83
CA SER A 762 22.95 12.72 77.70
C SER A 762 24.05 11.76 77.20
N VAL A 763 24.42 11.88 75.92
CA VAL A 763 25.73 12.41 75.43
C VAL A 763 25.98 11.90 74.00
N GLY A 764 26.36 12.82 73.10
CA GLY A 764 27.53 12.59 72.22
C GLY A 764 27.30 12.26 70.75
N SER A 765 27.33 13.32 69.94
CA SER A 765 28.23 13.52 68.79
C SER A 765 28.52 12.36 67.81
N GLY A 766 28.39 12.65 66.52
CA GLY A 766 29.19 11.99 65.49
C GLY A 766 28.67 12.16 64.07
N SER A 767 29.16 13.18 63.38
CA SER A 767 28.99 13.39 61.94
C SER A 767 29.60 12.25 61.11
N ARG A 768 28.92 11.83 60.04
CA ARG A 768 29.37 11.99 58.65
C ARG A 768 28.22 11.72 57.70
#